data_AF-A0A5C6YAQ8-F1
#
_entry.id   AF-A0A5C6YAQ8-F1
#
_cell.length_a   1.000
_cell.length_b   1.000
_cell.length_c   1.000
_cell.angle_alpha   90.00
_cell.angle_beta   90.00
_cell.angle_gamma   90.00
#
_symmetry.space_group_name_H-M   'P 1'
#
loop_
_entity.id
_entity.type
_entity.pdbx_description
1 polymer ?
#
loop_
_entity_poly.entity_id
_entity_poly.type
_entity_poly.pdbx_seq_one_letter_code
_entity_poly.pdbx_strand_id
1 'polypeptide(L)'
;MASNGVTIADEDGDFDDWIEIYNFGSVAINLSGYGLSDDKNQPFKWIFPAITIQPKAFMLIWASGKNRRNPSEPLHTSFKISAGGEELLLTKTSGRTLSEVPAIALERDTSYGRTTDGNGSMKVFGTATPNKSNSGTAIPIATEKISINEFMTGNVATIADENGTFSDWIEIYNHGTTTVNLSGFGLSNDRDNLFKWRFPGTLLAPNRYILVWASGKNRATAGQPLHTNFNISNANDILFLTNTNGALVSDKSVVYLEPDVSYGKQPDGTGSWVYFKEATPQAANMTVGSNTLIKPPSFSHKSGLHTSPFNLTLTSENLNSVIVYTLDGSEPDINNLSGTSFNYKNQYPYDVGESVGPILTDTYTSKTYSAPIAITDRSNDADRVSIKNTVQAPLHTPPNRVRKATVIKARTFVNGMGSNTSSKTFFVWSGGNPYNLPILSLQMNEKDLFDYNNGIYTAGIDFDNWRVENPTNNQSYRPNFSNYWRSGAEWEYPVNAQFFDTSLNSVMNTDAGFRIHGNNSRGDIIKNLRLYARESFGENQFDHTLIKQLIPGSPLPYNEDFKRLLLRGNVSGGFIANDVVFTRLMQPIFNGVTRIQTAIHFFNGEYWGITALRDCFDRFHFANNFGIDPENIVVVDCKAGRCELDEGDNEDYSSYEDLRDFIIDNNMNVAVNYTQVESLLDIDSFINHILLSIYSEDDSYEIKYWKARDIVNDGFGDGKWRLTTQDFEATLNSDVNWLEDHTDESGQDNNLLLHNLLDNAAFKIKFINRFADVLNTGFKKERFEAIVNQTFDEINPLLDEDENRAPRSRFYSNSDKTRLLTWIADRPAILTGQMNTLFGITNTVNLELNVSDVAAGHIKINTIDVNGRTAGVDENPYPWSGAYFKGIPIVLEAKEKPGYTFSNWSGGVNSTSKIITVTPNSNMQFQANYTVIDDFSHLAYFWLFDAMIPNDTPLQKVNSTYTRNGLVAEIAYTSSLMGYPFTSTSPNWRKASLERKNAPTLINYSPLANKDTPYSSQIMRGLQVKQPFKSGSLENTLQLNVSTKNFKEIKVSFAINSDGAAQTLIVDYWNGTAWVTNGISYAPAITSEYQKKEIDFSTIPLADNNADFKVRLRFGGSDMFANEGKAVLINNIAIEGIEFGLSAETFTQIQDLKVFPNPTNDEIKIQSDQII
;
A
#
# COMPACT_ATOMS: atom_id res chain seq x y z
N MET A 1 -29.04 -20.13 -34.28
CA MET A 1 -28.29 -19.64 -33.10
C MET A 1 -28.01 -18.16 -33.32
N ALA A 2 -28.28 -17.32 -32.32
CA ALA A 2 -28.17 -15.86 -32.42
C ALA A 2 -27.02 -15.26 -31.57
N SER A 3 -26.27 -16.11 -30.88
CA SER A 3 -25.04 -15.74 -30.20
C SER A 3 -24.16 -16.98 -30.11
N ASN A 4 -23.18 -17.09 -30.99
CA ASN A 4 -22.26 -18.23 -31.04
C ASN A 4 -20.93 -17.84 -30.40
N GLY A 5 -20.45 -18.65 -29.47
CA GLY A 5 -19.29 -18.32 -28.65
C GLY A 5 -18.17 -19.32 -28.71
N VAL A 6 -18.54 -20.58 -28.62
CA VAL A 6 -17.65 -21.74 -28.66
C VAL A 6 -18.25 -22.93 -29.42
N THR A 7 -19.53 -22.87 -29.82
CA THR A 7 -20.24 -24.03 -30.38
C THR A 7 -19.59 -24.54 -31.67
N ILE A 8 -19.38 -23.65 -32.65
CA ILE A 8 -18.79 -24.00 -33.93
C ILE A 8 -18.22 -22.74 -34.60
N ALA A 9 -16.95 -22.76 -35.00
CA ALA A 9 -16.37 -21.67 -35.78
C ALA A 9 -16.65 -21.85 -37.28
N ASP A 10 -16.71 -20.75 -38.01
CA ASP A 10 -16.74 -20.74 -39.48
C ASP A 10 -15.35 -21.02 -40.07
N GLU A 11 -15.24 -21.00 -41.40
CA GLU A 11 -13.98 -21.25 -42.12
C GLU A 11 -12.90 -20.18 -41.89
N ASP A 12 -13.25 -19.02 -41.35
CA ASP A 12 -12.32 -17.93 -41.01
C ASP A 12 -11.86 -18.02 -39.54
N GLY A 13 -12.44 -18.92 -38.75
CA GLY A 13 -12.20 -19.05 -37.31
C GLY A 13 -13.11 -18.16 -36.45
N ASP A 14 -14.10 -17.51 -37.06
CA ASP A 14 -15.06 -16.66 -36.34
C ASP A 14 -16.22 -17.51 -35.80
N PHE A 15 -16.68 -17.22 -34.58
CA PHE A 15 -17.89 -17.83 -34.02
C PHE A 15 -19.13 -17.02 -34.43
N ASP A 16 -19.40 -16.96 -35.73
CA ASP A 16 -20.55 -16.22 -36.27
C ASP A 16 -21.88 -16.93 -35.96
N ASP A 17 -22.97 -16.16 -35.90
CA ASP A 17 -24.32 -16.69 -35.77
C ASP A 17 -24.68 -17.58 -36.95
N TRP A 18 -25.64 -18.49 -36.78
CA TRP A 18 -25.98 -19.42 -37.86
C TRP A 18 -27.44 -19.84 -37.88
N ILE A 19 -27.88 -20.16 -39.09
CA ILE A 19 -29.20 -20.66 -39.45
C ILE A 19 -29.00 -22.05 -40.05
N GLU A 20 -29.85 -23.00 -39.68
CA GLU A 20 -29.85 -24.32 -40.30
C GLU A 20 -31.21 -24.61 -40.93
N ILE A 21 -31.19 -25.10 -42.16
CA ILE A 21 -32.38 -25.56 -42.88
C ILE A 21 -32.34 -27.07 -43.09
N TYR A 22 -33.50 -27.70 -43.04
CA TYR A 22 -33.64 -29.16 -43.18
C TYR A 22 -34.67 -29.51 -44.26
N ASN A 23 -34.28 -30.38 -45.21
CA ASN A 23 -35.19 -30.90 -46.21
C ASN A 23 -35.92 -32.14 -45.67
N PHE A 24 -37.11 -31.93 -45.08
CA PHE A 24 -37.93 -33.02 -44.54
C PHE A 24 -38.64 -33.87 -45.60
N GLY A 25 -38.60 -33.47 -46.89
CA GLY A 25 -39.22 -34.19 -47.99
C GLY A 25 -38.47 -35.47 -48.41
N SER A 26 -39.02 -36.16 -49.40
CA SER A 26 -38.43 -37.38 -49.99
C SER A 26 -37.70 -37.13 -51.32
N VAL A 27 -37.61 -35.87 -51.77
CA VAL A 27 -36.98 -35.48 -53.04
C VAL A 27 -35.96 -34.37 -52.79
N ALA A 28 -34.91 -34.33 -53.62
CA ALA A 28 -33.92 -33.27 -53.57
C ALA A 28 -34.54 -31.93 -53.98
N ILE A 29 -34.19 -30.85 -53.28
CA ILE A 29 -34.74 -29.51 -53.51
C ILE A 29 -33.62 -28.57 -53.94
N ASN A 30 -33.76 -28.00 -55.15
CA ASN A 30 -32.91 -26.89 -55.58
C ASN A 30 -33.46 -25.58 -55.02
N LEU A 31 -32.62 -24.85 -54.29
CA LEU A 31 -32.95 -23.61 -53.59
C LEU A 31 -32.70 -22.35 -54.42
N SER A 32 -32.39 -22.48 -55.72
CA SER A 32 -32.18 -21.33 -56.60
C SER A 32 -33.36 -20.36 -56.52
N GLY A 33 -33.07 -19.12 -56.08
CA GLY A 33 -34.05 -18.04 -55.95
C GLY A 33 -34.95 -18.09 -54.71
N TYR A 34 -34.69 -18.98 -53.75
CA TYR A 34 -35.29 -18.91 -52.41
C TYR A 34 -34.65 -17.76 -51.62
N GLY A 35 -35.39 -17.18 -50.66
CA GLY A 35 -34.92 -16.07 -49.83
C GLY A 35 -34.77 -16.43 -48.35
N LEU A 36 -33.73 -15.89 -47.69
CA LEU A 36 -33.64 -15.73 -46.23
C LEU A 36 -33.70 -14.24 -45.88
N SER A 37 -34.43 -13.92 -44.81
CA SER A 37 -34.51 -12.56 -44.29
C SER A 37 -34.71 -12.55 -42.78
N ASP A 38 -34.20 -11.49 -42.14
CA ASP A 38 -34.49 -11.07 -40.76
C ASP A 38 -35.60 -9.98 -40.70
N ASP A 39 -36.16 -9.60 -41.85
CA ASP A 39 -37.20 -8.58 -42.02
C ASP A 39 -38.31 -9.10 -42.92
N LYS A 40 -39.51 -9.28 -42.36
CA LYS A 40 -40.71 -9.76 -43.08
C LYS A 40 -41.18 -8.84 -44.20
N ASN A 41 -40.84 -7.55 -44.14
CA ASN A 41 -41.17 -6.60 -45.19
C ASN A 41 -40.18 -6.69 -46.37
N GLN A 42 -39.06 -7.41 -46.19
CA GLN A 42 -38.04 -7.66 -47.20
C GLN A 42 -37.73 -9.16 -47.32
N PRO A 43 -38.68 -10.00 -47.77
CA PRO A 43 -38.56 -11.46 -47.73
C PRO A 43 -37.42 -12.10 -48.54
N PHE A 44 -36.67 -11.28 -49.30
CA PHE A 44 -35.56 -11.69 -50.17
C PHE A 44 -34.25 -10.94 -49.84
N LYS A 45 -34.05 -10.49 -48.59
CA LYS A 45 -32.84 -9.77 -48.15
C LYS A 45 -31.55 -10.50 -48.52
N TRP A 46 -31.54 -11.83 -48.40
CA TRP A 46 -30.50 -12.69 -48.94
C TRP A 46 -31.11 -13.81 -49.80
N ILE A 47 -30.58 -14.05 -51.00
CA ILE A 47 -31.14 -15.02 -51.97
C ILE A 47 -30.14 -16.15 -52.17
N PHE A 48 -30.62 -17.39 -52.05
CA PHE A 48 -29.81 -18.59 -52.23
C PHE A 48 -29.24 -18.71 -53.65
N PRO A 49 -27.99 -19.17 -53.81
CA PRO A 49 -27.46 -19.61 -55.10
C PRO A 49 -28.16 -20.90 -55.57
N ALA A 50 -27.82 -21.36 -56.78
CA ALA A 50 -28.30 -22.65 -57.28
C ALA A 50 -27.64 -23.83 -56.54
N ILE A 51 -28.11 -24.09 -55.31
CA ILE A 51 -27.66 -25.18 -54.44
C ILE A 51 -28.80 -26.17 -54.19
N THR A 52 -28.46 -27.46 -54.11
CA THR A 52 -29.44 -28.53 -53.91
C THR A 52 -29.26 -29.18 -52.56
N ILE A 53 -30.32 -29.22 -51.74
CA ILE A 53 -30.37 -29.96 -50.48
C ILE A 53 -31.03 -31.32 -50.72
N GLN A 54 -30.30 -32.40 -50.41
CA GLN A 54 -30.78 -33.78 -50.59
C GLN A 54 -31.94 -34.11 -49.62
N PRO A 55 -32.77 -35.13 -49.90
CA PRO A 55 -33.80 -35.58 -48.96
C PRO A 55 -33.17 -35.89 -47.60
N LYS A 56 -33.82 -35.46 -46.51
CA LYS A 56 -33.40 -35.68 -45.12
C LYS A 56 -32.01 -35.10 -44.76
N ALA A 57 -31.49 -34.17 -45.54
CA ALA A 57 -30.23 -33.49 -45.27
C ALA A 57 -30.44 -32.13 -44.57
N PHE A 58 -29.43 -31.73 -43.78
CA PHE A 58 -29.29 -30.41 -43.17
C PHE A 58 -28.37 -29.53 -44.03
N MET A 59 -28.53 -28.21 -43.94
CA MET A 59 -27.64 -27.23 -44.53
C MET A 59 -27.48 -26.06 -43.56
N LEU A 60 -26.24 -25.82 -43.14
CA LEU A 60 -25.85 -24.70 -42.29
C LEU A 60 -25.55 -23.46 -43.14
N ILE A 61 -26.00 -22.30 -42.67
CA ILE A 61 -25.75 -20.99 -43.28
C ILE A 61 -25.33 -20.03 -42.16
N TRP A 62 -24.20 -19.36 -42.33
CA TRP A 62 -23.71 -18.38 -41.36
C TRP A 62 -24.43 -17.04 -41.52
N ALA A 63 -24.94 -16.49 -40.43
CA ALA A 63 -25.50 -15.15 -40.37
C ALA A 63 -24.42 -14.15 -39.93
N SER A 64 -23.46 -13.90 -40.80
CA SER A 64 -22.26 -13.10 -40.49
C SER A 64 -22.23 -11.71 -41.12
N GLY A 65 -23.18 -11.38 -41.99
CA GLY A 65 -23.10 -10.16 -42.81
C GLY A 65 -22.07 -10.21 -43.96
N LYS A 66 -21.27 -11.28 -44.09
CA LYS A 66 -20.22 -11.41 -45.12
C LYS A 66 -20.78 -11.61 -46.55
N ASN A 67 -22.05 -11.97 -46.69
CA ASN A 67 -22.78 -12.11 -47.97
C ASN A 67 -22.14 -13.05 -49.03
N ARG A 68 -21.55 -14.17 -48.60
CA ARG A 68 -20.93 -15.18 -49.48
C ARG A 68 -21.98 -16.15 -50.06
N ARG A 69 -22.00 -16.32 -51.39
CA ARG A 69 -23.02 -17.10 -52.12
C ARG A 69 -22.46 -18.12 -53.11
N ASN A 70 -21.17 -18.46 -53.05
CA ASN A 70 -20.61 -19.49 -53.93
C ASN A 70 -21.14 -20.87 -53.48
N PRO A 71 -21.86 -21.64 -54.33
CA PRO A 71 -22.41 -22.93 -53.92
C PRO A 71 -21.35 -24.02 -53.65
N SER A 72 -20.07 -23.75 -53.95
CA SER A 72 -18.95 -24.65 -53.64
C SER A 72 -18.22 -24.32 -52.33
N GLU A 73 -18.66 -23.28 -51.60
CA GLU A 73 -18.07 -22.79 -50.34
C GLU A 73 -19.16 -22.65 -49.27
N PRO A 74 -18.80 -22.48 -47.97
CA PRO A 74 -19.76 -22.14 -46.93
C PRO A 74 -20.55 -20.87 -47.24
N LEU A 75 -21.85 -20.89 -46.94
CA LEU A 75 -22.76 -19.79 -47.28
C LEU A 75 -22.86 -18.80 -46.11
N HIS A 76 -22.77 -17.50 -46.43
CA HIS A 76 -22.93 -16.41 -45.47
C HIS A 76 -24.03 -15.44 -45.92
N THR A 77 -24.97 -15.14 -45.03
CA THR A 77 -26.02 -14.15 -45.30
C THR A 77 -25.45 -12.72 -45.33
N SER A 78 -26.23 -11.79 -45.87
CA SER A 78 -25.90 -10.34 -45.86
C SER A 78 -26.29 -9.63 -44.57
N PHE A 79 -26.64 -10.37 -43.53
CA PHE A 79 -27.07 -9.84 -42.23
C PHE A 79 -26.54 -10.71 -41.08
N LYS A 80 -26.60 -10.19 -39.84
CA LYS A 80 -26.37 -10.95 -38.61
C LYS A 80 -27.69 -11.13 -37.87
N ILE A 81 -27.72 -12.00 -36.86
CA ILE A 81 -28.90 -12.17 -36.00
C ILE A 81 -28.64 -11.44 -34.69
N SER A 82 -29.55 -10.59 -34.24
CA SER A 82 -29.44 -9.98 -32.91
C SER A 82 -29.57 -11.03 -31.79
N ALA A 83 -28.67 -10.99 -30.81
CA ALA A 83 -28.73 -11.84 -29.61
C ALA A 83 -30.01 -11.60 -28.77
N GLY A 84 -30.62 -10.41 -28.89
CA GLY A 84 -31.94 -10.10 -28.31
C GLY A 84 -33.12 -10.71 -29.06
N GLY A 85 -32.86 -11.40 -30.18
CA GLY A 85 -33.84 -12.07 -31.02
C GLY A 85 -34.30 -11.24 -32.21
N GLU A 86 -34.35 -11.88 -33.38
CA GLU A 86 -34.90 -11.34 -34.63
C GLU A 86 -35.75 -12.41 -35.32
N GLU A 87 -36.76 -11.98 -36.08
CA GLU A 87 -37.64 -12.88 -36.82
C GLU A 87 -36.94 -13.35 -38.08
N LEU A 88 -36.93 -14.66 -38.35
CA LEU A 88 -36.28 -15.23 -39.55
C LEU A 88 -37.30 -15.87 -40.48
N LEU A 89 -37.18 -15.56 -41.77
CA LEU A 89 -38.07 -16.06 -42.81
C LEU A 89 -37.31 -16.87 -43.86
N LEU A 90 -37.85 -18.02 -44.24
CA LEU A 90 -37.45 -18.77 -45.42
C LEU A 90 -38.56 -18.68 -46.47
N THR A 91 -38.28 -18.11 -47.64
CA THR A 91 -39.28 -17.84 -48.68
C THR A 91 -38.96 -18.57 -49.99
N LYS A 92 -40.00 -18.99 -50.71
CA LYS A 92 -39.89 -19.59 -52.06
C LYS A 92 -39.73 -18.49 -53.12
N THR A 93 -39.20 -18.85 -54.29
CA THR A 93 -39.15 -17.98 -55.50
C THR A 93 -40.45 -17.26 -55.84
N SER A 94 -41.61 -17.81 -55.47
CA SER A 94 -42.92 -17.21 -55.69
C SER A 94 -43.31 -16.12 -54.67
N GLY A 95 -42.45 -15.81 -53.68
CA GLY A 95 -42.75 -14.90 -52.57
C GLY A 95 -43.53 -15.54 -51.41
N ARG A 96 -43.80 -16.85 -51.45
CA ARG A 96 -44.51 -17.56 -50.38
C ARG A 96 -43.54 -17.96 -49.25
N THR A 97 -43.82 -17.56 -48.02
CA THR A 97 -43.10 -18.03 -46.83
C THR A 97 -43.30 -19.54 -46.64
N LEU A 98 -42.20 -20.27 -46.47
CA LEU A 98 -42.16 -21.71 -46.23
C LEU A 98 -41.94 -22.05 -44.76
N SER A 99 -41.14 -21.24 -44.06
CA SER A 99 -40.93 -21.34 -42.62
C SER A 99 -40.65 -19.96 -42.05
N GLU A 100 -41.03 -19.78 -40.80
CA GLU A 100 -40.83 -18.56 -40.02
C GLU A 100 -40.36 -18.96 -38.62
N VAL A 101 -39.43 -18.19 -38.08
CA VAL A 101 -38.94 -18.31 -36.70
C VAL A 101 -39.17 -16.96 -36.04
N PRO A 102 -39.92 -16.88 -34.93
CA PRO A 102 -40.17 -15.60 -34.25
C PRO A 102 -38.88 -15.05 -33.63
N ALA A 103 -38.87 -13.73 -33.40
CA ALA A 103 -37.81 -13.07 -32.64
C ALA A 103 -37.75 -13.64 -31.21
N ILE A 104 -36.63 -14.29 -30.89
CA ILE A 104 -36.38 -14.90 -29.59
C ILE A 104 -34.95 -14.59 -29.15
N ALA A 105 -34.79 -14.03 -27.95
CA ALA A 105 -33.49 -13.86 -27.33
C ALA A 105 -32.90 -15.24 -26.98
N LEU A 106 -31.65 -15.47 -27.33
CA LEU A 106 -30.95 -16.72 -27.06
C LEU A 106 -29.66 -16.45 -26.30
N GLU A 107 -29.43 -17.24 -25.25
CA GLU A 107 -28.14 -17.25 -24.57
C GLU A 107 -27.01 -17.65 -25.53
N ARG A 108 -25.80 -17.16 -25.25
CA ARG A 108 -24.59 -17.57 -25.98
C ARG A 108 -24.46 -19.10 -25.96
N ASP A 109 -24.24 -19.68 -27.14
CA ASP A 109 -24.11 -21.11 -27.40
C ASP A 109 -25.40 -21.95 -27.22
N THR A 110 -26.57 -21.30 -27.21
CA THR A 110 -27.87 -21.99 -27.28
C THR A 110 -28.52 -21.90 -28.66
N SER A 111 -29.35 -22.88 -29.00
CA SER A 111 -30.04 -22.92 -30.30
C SER A 111 -31.55 -22.96 -30.13
N TYR A 112 -32.26 -22.31 -31.06
CA TYR A 112 -33.71 -22.41 -31.17
C TYR A 112 -34.06 -23.25 -32.38
N GLY A 113 -34.67 -24.41 -32.15
CA GLY A 113 -34.88 -25.42 -33.19
C GLY A 113 -36.17 -26.21 -32.97
N ARG A 114 -36.49 -27.12 -33.90
CA ARG A 114 -37.66 -27.99 -33.79
C ARG A 114 -37.34 -29.25 -32.98
N THR A 115 -38.28 -29.69 -32.14
CA THR A 115 -38.22 -30.95 -31.39
C THR A 115 -38.28 -32.22 -32.25
N THR A 116 -38.66 -32.09 -33.52
CA THR A 116 -38.64 -33.15 -34.52
C THR A 116 -38.30 -32.52 -35.86
N ASP A 117 -37.34 -33.09 -36.58
CA ASP A 117 -36.80 -32.49 -37.80
C ASP A 117 -37.90 -32.20 -38.83
N GLY A 118 -38.07 -30.92 -39.15
CA GLY A 118 -39.04 -30.43 -40.14
C GLY A 118 -40.50 -30.33 -39.70
N ASN A 119 -40.96 -30.96 -38.59
CA ASN A 119 -42.38 -30.90 -38.19
C ASN A 119 -42.66 -30.68 -36.69
N GLY A 120 -41.64 -30.68 -35.82
CA GLY A 120 -41.83 -30.52 -34.38
C GLY A 120 -42.11 -29.08 -33.94
N SER A 121 -42.50 -28.93 -32.67
CA SER A 121 -42.62 -27.62 -32.02
C SER A 121 -41.25 -26.96 -31.82
N MET A 122 -41.18 -25.64 -31.93
CA MET A 122 -39.94 -24.88 -31.70
C MET A 122 -39.64 -24.78 -30.20
N LYS A 123 -38.38 -24.98 -29.81
CA LYS A 123 -37.89 -24.92 -28.42
C LYS A 123 -36.44 -24.43 -28.38
N VAL A 124 -36.03 -23.88 -27.23
CA VAL A 124 -34.62 -23.56 -26.95
C VAL A 124 -33.93 -24.81 -26.44
N PHE A 125 -32.77 -25.11 -27.00
CA PHE A 125 -31.91 -26.23 -26.60
C PHE A 125 -30.62 -25.67 -26.01
N GLY A 126 -30.29 -26.13 -24.80
CA GLY A 126 -29.03 -25.78 -24.11
C GLY A 126 -27.78 -26.43 -24.74
N THR A 127 -27.97 -27.37 -25.67
CA THR A 127 -26.89 -27.94 -26.47
C THR A 127 -27.28 -27.80 -27.94
N ALA A 128 -26.51 -27.03 -28.69
CA ALA A 128 -26.72 -26.86 -30.11
C ALA A 128 -26.11 -28.02 -30.91
N THR A 129 -26.80 -28.47 -31.96
CA THR A 129 -26.43 -29.65 -32.74
C THR A 129 -26.29 -29.33 -34.23
N PRO A 130 -25.35 -28.47 -34.65
CA PRO A 130 -25.19 -28.14 -36.06
C PRO A 130 -24.93 -29.40 -36.90
N ASN A 131 -25.55 -29.46 -38.08
CA ASN A 131 -25.56 -30.55 -39.04
C ASN A 131 -26.15 -31.88 -38.54
N LYS A 132 -26.92 -31.87 -37.45
CA LYS A 132 -27.49 -33.07 -36.83
C LYS A 132 -28.90 -32.80 -36.29
N SER A 133 -29.69 -33.85 -36.11
CA SER A 133 -30.98 -33.77 -35.42
C SER A 133 -30.81 -33.19 -34.00
N ASN A 134 -31.74 -32.31 -33.59
CA ASN A 134 -31.72 -31.68 -32.28
C ASN A 134 -31.80 -32.72 -31.15
N SER A 135 -30.87 -32.66 -30.19
CA SER A 135 -30.82 -33.54 -29.01
C SER A 135 -30.60 -32.74 -27.72
N GLY A 136 -31.32 -33.07 -26.64
CA GLY A 136 -31.17 -32.43 -25.32
C GLY A 136 -32.50 -31.98 -24.70
N THR A 137 -32.49 -31.67 -23.40
CA THR A 137 -33.66 -31.13 -22.67
C THR A 137 -33.90 -29.68 -23.08
N ALA A 138 -35.11 -29.35 -23.52
CA ALA A 138 -35.49 -27.98 -23.86
C ALA A 138 -35.48 -27.08 -22.61
N ILE A 139 -34.85 -25.91 -22.70
CA ILE A 139 -34.84 -24.90 -21.63
C ILE A 139 -36.16 -24.12 -21.66
N PRO A 140 -36.88 -23.97 -20.53
CA PRO A 140 -38.02 -23.06 -20.45
C PRO A 140 -37.56 -21.60 -20.57
N ILE A 141 -38.20 -20.81 -21.42
CA ILE A 141 -37.95 -19.37 -21.55
C ILE A 141 -38.68 -18.65 -20.40
N ALA A 142 -37.99 -17.77 -19.68
CA ALA A 142 -38.62 -16.89 -18.69
C ALA A 142 -39.57 -15.90 -19.39
N THR A 143 -40.77 -15.71 -18.84
CA THR A 143 -41.79 -14.79 -19.40
C THR A 143 -41.91 -13.50 -18.59
N GLU A 144 -41.18 -13.43 -17.48
CA GLU A 144 -41.18 -12.34 -16.51
C GLU A 144 -40.40 -11.14 -17.06
N LYS A 145 -41.06 -9.97 -17.09
CA LYS A 145 -40.48 -8.70 -17.55
C LYS A 145 -39.67 -8.01 -16.45
N ILE A 146 -38.70 -8.73 -15.90
CA ILE A 146 -37.76 -8.24 -14.90
C ILE A 146 -36.36 -8.17 -15.52
N SER A 147 -35.53 -7.22 -15.11
CA SER A 147 -34.17 -7.09 -15.62
C SER A 147 -33.22 -6.52 -14.59
N ILE A 148 -31.94 -6.88 -14.69
CA ILE A 148 -30.86 -6.06 -14.12
C ILE A 148 -30.86 -4.74 -14.89
N ASN A 149 -30.91 -3.62 -14.17
CA ASN A 149 -31.09 -2.28 -14.73
C ASN A 149 -29.82 -1.43 -14.66
N GLU A 150 -29.16 -1.43 -13.52
CA GLU A 150 -27.97 -0.64 -13.25
C GLU A 150 -27.12 -1.37 -12.19
N PHE A 151 -25.79 -1.22 -12.24
CA PHE A 151 -24.91 -1.70 -11.18
C PHE A 151 -23.67 -0.81 -11.09
N MET A 152 -23.02 -0.85 -9.93
CA MET A 152 -21.78 -0.12 -9.66
C MET A 152 -20.81 -1.04 -8.92
N THR A 153 -19.57 -1.08 -9.39
CA THR A 153 -18.46 -1.78 -8.75
C THR A 153 -17.44 -0.73 -8.31
N GLY A 154 -17.26 -0.53 -7.02
CA GLY A 154 -16.52 0.62 -6.48
C GLY A 154 -17.43 1.82 -6.19
N ASN A 155 -18.50 1.59 -5.44
CA ASN A 155 -19.28 2.66 -4.82
C ASN A 155 -18.49 3.22 -3.65
N VAL A 156 -18.19 4.52 -3.67
CA VAL A 156 -17.33 5.12 -2.64
C VAL A 156 -17.97 6.33 -1.99
N ALA A 157 -18.71 7.13 -2.76
CA ALA A 157 -19.45 8.28 -2.25
C ALA A 157 -20.90 8.35 -2.76
N THR A 158 -21.28 7.53 -3.74
CA THR A 158 -22.60 7.62 -4.39
C THR A 158 -23.76 7.36 -3.42
N ILE A 159 -23.75 6.21 -2.73
CA ILE A 159 -24.83 5.86 -1.80
C ILE A 159 -24.34 4.89 -0.71
N ALA A 160 -24.58 5.23 0.55
CA ALA A 160 -24.24 4.34 1.67
C ALA A 160 -25.38 3.35 1.97
N ASP A 161 -25.03 2.17 2.46
CA ASP A 161 -25.99 1.22 3.05
C ASP A 161 -26.48 1.70 4.42
N GLU A 162 -27.38 0.94 5.05
CA GLU A 162 -27.98 1.27 6.34
C GLU A 162 -26.98 1.34 7.51
N ASN A 163 -25.74 0.88 7.31
CA ASN A 163 -24.64 0.98 8.29
C ASN A 163 -23.63 2.06 7.91
N GLY A 164 -23.92 2.89 6.91
CA GLY A 164 -22.98 3.91 6.41
C GLY A 164 -21.86 3.34 5.52
N THR A 165 -21.95 2.08 5.06
CA THR A 165 -20.92 1.46 4.21
C THR A 165 -21.25 1.67 2.72
N PHE A 166 -20.28 2.09 1.92
CA PHE A 166 -20.44 2.19 0.46
C PHE A 166 -20.11 0.84 -0.20
N SER A 167 -21.10 -0.05 -0.28
CA SER A 167 -20.94 -1.36 -0.92
C SER A 167 -21.26 -1.29 -2.41
N ASP A 168 -20.70 -2.21 -3.20
CA ASP A 168 -21.18 -2.49 -4.55
C ASP A 168 -22.69 -2.75 -4.53
N TRP A 169 -23.38 -2.42 -5.61
CA TRP A 169 -24.82 -2.61 -5.67
C TRP A 169 -25.31 -2.99 -7.06
N ILE A 170 -26.44 -3.69 -7.07
CA ILE A 170 -27.14 -4.18 -8.25
C ILE A 170 -28.59 -3.70 -8.14
N GLU A 171 -29.07 -3.03 -9.17
CA GLU A 171 -30.46 -2.62 -9.28
C GLU A 171 -31.24 -3.55 -10.22
N ILE A 172 -32.41 -3.99 -9.75
CA ILE A 172 -33.37 -4.77 -10.53
C ILE A 172 -34.61 -3.93 -10.82
N TYR A 173 -35.09 -3.96 -12.06
CA TYR A 173 -36.25 -3.19 -12.53
C TYR A 173 -37.34 -4.10 -13.09
N ASN A 174 -38.60 -3.79 -12.74
CA ASN A 174 -39.78 -4.38 -13.37
C ASN A 174 -40.30 -3.49 -14.50
N HIS A 175 -39.98 -3.87 -15.74
CA HIS A 175 -40.43 -3.21 -16.96
C HIS A 175 -41.74 -3.82 -17.53
N GLY A 176 -42.42 -4.65 -16.73
CA GLY A 176 -43.73 -5.22 -17.03
C GLY A 176 -44.90 -4.36 -16.55
N THR A 177 -46.12 -4.80 -16.86
CA THR A 177 -47.37 -4.12 -16.45
C THR A 177 -48.02 -4.75 -15.21
N THR A 178 -47.45 -5.83 -14.66
CA THR A 178 -47.94 -6.54 -13.49
C THR A 178 -46.88 -6.64 -12.40
N THR A 179 -47.32 -6.67 -11.13
CA THR A 179 -46.43 -6.93 -9.99
C THR A 179 -45.84 -8.34 -10.08
N VAL A 180 -44.53 -8.47 -9.85
CA VAL A 180 -43.83 -9.75 -9.82
C VAL A 180 -43.38 -10.05 -8.38
N ASN A 181 -43.62 -11.27 -7.91
CA ASN A 181 -43.05 -11.75 -6.67
C ASN A 181 -41.68 -12.38 -6.95
N LEU A 182 -40.61 -11.79 -6.44
CA LEU A 182 -39.25 -12.26 -6.62
C LEU A 182 -38.88 -13.42 -5.68
N SER A 183 -39.80 -13.89 -4.84
CA SER A 183 -39.52 -14.99 -3.90
C SER A 183 -38.85 -16.18 -4.58
N GLY A 184 -37.62 -16.49 -4.16
CA GLY A 184 -36.85 -17.63 -4.66
C GLY A 184 -36.15 -17.40 -6.00
N PHE A 185 -36.26 -16.21 -6.62
CA PHE A 185 -35.39 -15.81 -7.74
C PHE A 185 -33.93 -15.87 -7.30
N GLY A 186 -33.04 -16.31 -8.20
CA GLY A 186 -31.61 -16.36 -7.97
C GLY A 186 -30.91 -15.11 -8.46
N LEU A 187 -29.99 -14.57 -7.66
CA LEU A 187 -28.99 -13.57 -8.07
C LEU A 187 -27.60 -14.19 -7.86
N SER A 188 -26.75 -14.14 -8.87
CA SER A 188 -25.43 -14.78 -8.81
C SER A 188 -24.40 -14.06 -9.66
N ASN A 189 -23.12 -14.18 -9.27
CA ASN A 189 -21.97 -13.89 -10.13
C ASN A 189 -21.24 -15.15 -10.61
N ASP A 190 -21.85 -16.32 -10.43
CA ASP A 190 -21.27 -17.65 -10.71
C ASP A 190 -22.21 -18.45 -11.62
N ARG A 191 -21.72 -18.81 -12.81
CA ARG A 191 -22.49 -19.53 -13.83
C ARG A 191 -22.82 -20.96 -13.41
N ASP A 192 -21.96 -21.57 -12.60
CA ASP A 192 -22.17 -22.94 -12.12
C ASP A 192 -23.08 -22.99 -10.89
N ASN A 193 -23.41 -21.82 -10.33
CA ASN A 193 -24.32 -21.66 -9.20
C ASN A 193 -25.27 -20.46 -9.36
N LEU A 194 -26.31 -20.62 -10.18
CA LEU A 194 -27.28 -19.56 -10.49
C LEU A 194 -28.16 -19.11 -9.30
N PHE A 195 -28.14 -19.86 -8.19
CA PHE A 195 -28.90 -19.56 -6.98
C PHE A 195 -28.00 -19.23 -5.77
N LYS A 196 -26.80 -18.72 -6.05
CA LYS A 196 -25.81 -18.34 -5.03
C LYS A 196 -26.40 -17.45 -3.94
N TRP A 197 -27.23 -16.49 -4.33
CA TRP A 197 -28.12 -15.76 -3.42
C TRP A 197 -29.56 -15.83 -3.92
N ARG A 198 -30.54 -15.87 -3.01
CA ARG A 198 -31.97 -15.95 -3.34
C ARG A 198 -32.74 -14.80 -2.75
N PHE A 199 -33.63 -14.21 -3.55
CA PHE A 199 -34.54 -13.16 -3.09
C PHE A 199 -35.54 -13.71 -2.05
N PRO A 200 -35.81 -12.94 -0.97
CA PRO A 200 -36.93 -13.23 -0.09
C PRO A 200 -38.27 -12.93 -0.78
N GLY A 201 -39.38 -13.14 -0.07
CA GLY A 201 -40.72 -12.78 -0.54
C GLY A 201 -40.87 -11.28 -0.77
N THR A 202 -40.49 -10.82 -1.97
CA THR A 202 -40.45 -9.40 -2.35
C THR A 202 -41.34 -9.15 -3.55
N LEU A 203 -42.34 -8.28 -3.37
CA LEU A 203 -43.25 -7.86 -4.44
C LEU A 203 -42.69 -6.61 -5.13
N LEU A 204 -42.32 -6.74 -6.40
CA LEU A 204 -41.85 -5.63 -7.23
C LEU A 204 -42.98 -5.19 -8.19
N ALA A 205 -43.61 -4.06 -7.89
CA ALA A 205 -44.70 -3.51 -8.71
C ALA A 205 -44.20 -3.00 -10.08
N PRO A 206 -45.11 -2.79 -11.07
CA PRO A 206 -44.75 -2.22 -12.36
C PRO A 206 -43.99 -0.91 -12.24
N ASN A 207 -42.96 -0.71 -13.06
CA ASN A 207 -42.11 0.48 -13.07
C ASN A 207 -41.45 0.79 -11.72
N ARG A 208 -41.18 -0.24 -10.90
CA ARG A 208 -40.44 -0.10 -9.65
C ARG A 208 -39.08 -0.76 -9.73
N TYR A 209 -38.16 -0.21 -8.95
CA TYR A 209 -36.78 -0.62 -8.82
C TYR A 209 -36.57 -1.26 -7.45
N ILE A 210 -35.60 -2.15 -7.33
CA ILE A 210 -35.10 -2.63 -6.05
C ILE A 210 -33.58 -2.68 -6.10
N LEU A 211 -32.96 -2.10 -5.07
CA LEU A 211 -31.52 -2.12 -4.86
C LEU A 211 -31.15 -3.35 -4.03
N VAL A 212 -30.09 -4.04 -4.44
CA VAL A 212 -29.48 -5.15 -3.71
C VAL A 212 -27.99 -4.86 -3.55
N TRP A 213 -27.52 -4.78 -2.32
CA TRP A 213 -26.10 -4.57 -2.01
C TRP A 213 -25.32 -5.86 -2.27
N ALA A 214 -24.28 -5.79 -3.08
CA ALA A 214 -23.35 -6.89 -3.30
C ALA A 214 -22.19 -6.82 -2.28
N SER A 215 -22.53 -7.01 -1.01
CA SER A 215 -21.63 -6.70 0.12
C SER A 215 -21.11 -7.93 0.87
N GLY A 216 -21.47 -9.14 0.45
CA GLY A 216 -21.09 -10.38 1.16
C GLY A 216 -21.82 -10.65 2.49
N LYS A 217 -22.62 -9.70 3.00
CA LYS A 217 -23.30 -9.78 4.32
C LYS A 217 -24.43 -10.82 4.37
N ASN A 218 -24.90 -11.31 3.22
CA ASN A 218 -25.90 -12.37 3.09
C ASN A 218 -27.22 -12.11 3.84
N ARG A 219 -27.83 -10.93 3.66
CA ARG A 219 -29.10 -10.54 4.29
C ARG A 219 -30.26 -10.63 3.29
N ALA A 220 -31.21 -11.52 3.56
CA ALA A 220 -32.35 -11.78 2.69
C ALA A 220 -33.67 -11.79 3.50
N THR A 221 -33.98 -10.70 4.19
CA THR A 221 -35.23 -10.54 4.93
C THR A 221 -36.18 -9.62 4.16
N ALA A 222 -37.42 -10.06 3.93
CA ALA A 222 -38.41 -9.26 3.20
C ALA A 222 -38.67 -7.92 3.92
N GLY A 223 -38.68 -6.82 3.16
CA GLY A 223 -38.92 -5.46 3.68
C GLY A 223 -37.72 -4.80 4.36
N GLN A 224 -36.55 -5.45 4.39
CA GLN A 224 -35.29 -4.88 4.87
C GLN A 224 -34.30 -4.65 3.70
N PRO A 225 -33.25 -3.82 3.87
CA PRO A 225 -32.16 -3.74 2.90
C PRO A 225 -31.57 -5.13 2.60
N LEU A 226 -31.42 -5.44 1.31
CA LEU A 226 -31.01 -6.75 0.83
C LEU A 226 -29.50 -6.76 0.54
N HIS A 227 -28.80 -7.78 1.03
CA HIS A 227 -27.37 -7.96 0.82
C HIS A 227 -27.09 -9.37 0.29
N THR A 228 -26.38 -9.49 -0.82
CA THR A 228 -25.95 -10.79 -1.32
C THR A 228 -24.85 -11.37 -0.43
N ASN A 229 -24.56 -12.66 -0.62
CA ASN A 229 -23.41 -13.35 -0.01
C ASN A 229 -22.13 -13.27 -0.86
N PHE A 230 -22.06 -12.32 -1.80
CA PHE A 230 -20.90 -12.12 -2.66
C PHE A 230 -20.67 -10.62 -2.91
N ASN A 231 -19.47 -10.28 -3.37
CA ASN A 231 -19.14 -8.95 -3.90
C ASN A 231 -18.95 -9.06 -5.41
N ILE A 232 -18.90 -7.92 -6.12
CA ILE A 232 -18.71 -7.90 -7.57
C ILE A 232 -17.24 -7.61 -7.87
N SER A 233 -16.58 -8.46 -8.65
CA SER A 233 -15.22 -8.16 -9.10
C SER A 233 -15.23 -7.21 -10.31
N ASN A 234 -14.41 -6.16 -10.28
CA ASN A 234 -14.31 -5.19 -11.36
C ASN A 234 -13.76 -5.92 -12.63
N ALA A 235 -14.58 -6.00 -13.68
CA ALA A 235 -14.29 -6.49 -15.04
C ALA A 235 -14.19 -8.01 -15.35
N ASN A 236 -14.45 -8.95 -14.43
CA ASN A 236 -14.43 -10.40 -14.75
C ASN A 236 -15.69 -11.20 -14.36
N ASP A 237 -16.63 -10.58 -13.65
CA ASP A 237 -17.86 -11.25 -13.23
C ASP A 237 -18.96 -11.15 -14.32
N ILE A 238 -19.93 -12.05 -14.26
CA ILE A 238 -21.20 -11.91 -14.98
C ILE A 238 -22.31 -11.95 -13.95
N LEU A 239 -23.16 -10.94 -13.92
CA LEU A 239 -24.35 -10.93 -13.06
C LEU A 239 -25.46 -11.72 -13.72
N PHE A 240 -26.05 -12.66 -12.99
CA PHE A 240 -27.17 -13.50 -13.43
C PHE A 240 -28.37 -13.27 -12.53
N LEU A 241 -29.52 -13.01 -13.14
CA LEU A 241 -30.83 -13.03 -12.51
C LEU A 241 -31.66 -14.19 -13.10
N THR A 242 -32.11 -15.11 -12.25
CA THR A 242 -32.91 -16.27 -12.66
C THR A 242 -34.24 -16.33 -11.90
N ASN A 243 -35.27 -16.90 -12.53
CA ASN A 243 -36.53 -17.16 -11.83
C ASN A 243 -36.43 -18.42 -10.96
N THR A 244 -37.52 -18.78 -10.27
CA THR A 244 -37.56 -19.90 -9.32
C THR A 244 -37.28 -21.28 -9.95
N ASN A 245 -37.47 -21.41 -11.26
CA ASN A 245 -37.21 -22.64 -12.02
C ASN A 245 -35.78 -22.71 -12.58
N GLY A 246 -34.97 -21.68 -12.33
CA GLY A 246 -33.61 -21.56 -12.85
C GLY A 246 -33.54 -21.07 -14.30
N ALA A 247 -34.66 -20.59 -14.86
CA ALA A 247 -34.64 -19.95 -16.17
C ALA A 247 -34.01 -18.56 -16.06
N LEU A 248 -33.12 -18.23 -16.99
CA LEU A 248 -32.47 -16.93 -17.04
C LEU A 248 -33.48 -15.83 -17.39
N VAL A 249 -33.52 -14.80 -16.54
CA VAL A 249 -34.38 -13.63 -16.65
C VAL A 249 -33.59 -12.45 -17.20
N SER A 250 -32.37 -12.24 -16.72
CA SER A 250 -31.46 -11.19 -17.19
C SER A 250 -30.03 -11.55 -16.82
N ASP A 251 -29.08 -11.18 -17.67
CA ASP A 251 -27.65 -11.25 -17.35
C ASP A 251 -26.91 -10.03 -17.86
N LYS A 252 -25.72 -9.79 -17.30
CA LYS A 252 -24.78 -8.81 -17.83
C LYS A 252 -23.35 -9.08 -17.37
N SER A 253 -22.40 -9.13 -18.30
CA SER A 253 -20.97 -9.08 -17.99
C SER A 253 -20.61 -7.74 -17.33
N VAL A 254 -19.92 -7.83 -16.20
CA VAL A 254 -19.40 -6.69 -15.47
C VAL A 254 -18.26 -6.08 -16.28
N VAL A 255 -18.33 -4.78 -16.52
CA VAL A 255 -17.29 -4.02 -17.21
C VAL A 255 -16.37 -3.35 -16.19
N TYR A 256 -15.19 -2.90 -16.62
CA TYR A 256 -14.39 -2.03 -15.77
C TYR A 256 -15.14 -0.72 -15.50
N LEU A 257 -15.33 -0.39 -14.22
CA LEU A 257 -15.89 0.87 -13.75
C LEU A 257 -14.84 1.64 -12.93
N GLU A 258 -14.79 2.95 -13.14
CA GLU A 258 -14.12 3.86 -12.23
C GLU A 258 -14.97 4.02 -10.95
N PRO A 259 -14.37 4.40 -9.81
CA PRO A 259 -15.13 4.69 -8.60
C PRO A 259 -16.31 5.64 -8.86
N ASP A 260 -17.46 5.34 -8.27
CA ASP A 260 -18.71 6.10 -8.40
C ASP A 260 -19.25 6.26 -9.83
N VAL A 261 -18.77 5.45 -10.79
CA VAL A 261 -19.36 5.32 -12.13
C VAL A 261 -20.19 4.04 -12.19
N SER A 262 -21.46 4.14 -12.51
CA SER A 262 -22.33 2.98 -12.71
C SER A 262 -22.43 2.60 -14.19
N TYR A 263 -22.88 1.37 -14.43
CA TYR A 263 -23.24 0.89 -15.76
C TYR A 263 -24.70 0.49 -15.73
N GLY A 264 -25.51 1.02 -16.65
CA GLY A 264 -26.95 0.74 -16.64
C GLY A 264 -27.60 0.85 -18.01
N LYS A 265 -28.85 0.40 -18.09
CA LYS A 265 -29.66 0.42 -19.32
C LYS A 265 -30.30 1.79 -19.53
N GLN A 266 -30.21 2.32 -20.75
CA GLN A 266 -30.92 3.52 -21.16
C GLN A 266 -31.65 3.31 -22.50
N PRO A 267 -33.00 3.34 -22.55
CA PRO A 267 -33.96 3.46 -21.43
C PRO A 267 -33.99 2.23 -20.50
N ASP A 268 -34.56 2.39 -19.30
CA ASP A 268 -34.62 1.33 -18.29
C ASP A 268 -35.21 0.01 -18.82
N GLY A 269 -34.61 -1.10 -18.37
CA GLY A 269 -35.00 -2.49 -18.65
C GLY A 269 -34.82 -2.97 -20.09
N THR A 270 -34.90 -2.08 -21.08
CA THR A 270 -35.00 -2.41 -22.52
C THR A 270 -33.90 -1.79 -23.38
N GLY A 271 -33.22 -0.76 -22.88
CA GLY A 271 -32.22 0.00 -23.60
C GLY A 271 -30.84 -0.62 -23.68
N SER A 272 -29.94 0.11 -24.35
CA SER A 272 -28.52 -0.25 -24.43
C SER A 272 -27.82 0.07 -23.11
N TRP A 273 -26.74 -0.66 -22.83
CA TRP A 273 -25.92 -0.41 -21.64
C TRP A 273 -24.95 0.75 -21.87
N VAL A 274 -24.95 1.71 -20.95
CA VAL A 274 -24.13 2.92 -20.98
C VAL A 274 -23.52 3.18 -19.61
N TYR A 275 -22.39 3.90 -19.59
CA TYR A 275 -21.74 4.40 -18.38
C TYR A 275 -22.45 5.66 -17.90
N PHE A 276 -22.74 5.73 -16.60
CA PHE A 276 -23.29 6.92 -15.95
C PHE A 276 -22.30 7.45 -14.92
N LYS A 277 -21.94 8.73 -15.06
CA LYS A 277 -21.18 9.46 -14.04
C LYS A 277 -22.06 9.98 -12.90
N GLU A 278 -23.34 10.15 -13.19
CA GLU A 278 -24.39 10.42 -12.21
C GLU A 278 -25.28 9.18 -12.17
N ALA A 279 -24.96 8.26 -11.26
CA ALA A 279 -25.71 7.02 -11.06
C ALA A 279 -27.12 7.29 -10.51
N THR A 280 -28.03 6.36 -10.77
CA THR A 280 -29.47 6.53 -10.49
C THR A 280 -30.06 5.44 -9.60
N PRO A 281 -29.44 5.11 -8.44
CA PRO A 281 -29.96 4.05 -7.58
C PRO A 281 -31.40 4.35 -7.12
N GLN A 282 -32.27 3.35 -7.27
CA GLN A 282 -33.70 3.38 -6.97
C GLN A 282 -34.53 4.35 -7.83
N ALA A 283 -33.97 4.86 -8.93
CA ALA A 283 -34.59 5.84 -9.81
C ALA A 283 -34.45 5.44 -11.28
N ALA A 284 -35.10 6.21 -12.17
CA ALA A 284 -34.99 5.97 -13.61
C ALA A 284 -33.66 6.50 -14.17
N ASN A 285 -33.02 5.75 -15.08
CA ASN A 285 -31.75 6.12 -15.71
C ASN A 285 -31.93 7.25 -16.75
N MET A 286 -32.22 8.47 -16.29
CA MET A 286 -32.49 9.65 -17.13
C MET A 286 -31.28 10.59 -17.30
N THR A 287 -30.17 10.34 -16.59
CA THR A 287 -28.93 11.12 -16.72
C THR A 287 -28.23 10.84 -18.05
N VAL A 288 -27.32 11.70 -18.49
CA VAL A 288 -26.62 11.50 -19.78
C VAL A 288 -25.68 10.31 -19.66
N GLY A 289 -25.90 9.27 -20.45
CA GLY A 289 -25.05 8.08 -20.50
C GLY A 289 -24.02 8.10 -21.65
N SER A 290 -22.89 7.41 -21.47
CA SER A 290 -21.85 7.23 -22.48
C SER A 290 -21.72 5.77 -22.93
N ASN A 291 -21.51 5.53 -24.22
CA ASN A 291 -21.24 4.17 -24.74
C ASN A 291 -19.82 3.67 -24.41
N THR A 292 -18.92 4.57 -24.02
CA THR A 292 -17.52 4.26 -23.68
C THR A 292 -17.10 4.98 -22.41
N LEU A 293 -16.22 4.36 -21.62
CA LEU A 293 -15.56 5.03 -20.51
C LEU A 293 -14.66 6.15 -21.07
N ILE A 294 -14.85 7.38 -20.59
CA ILE A 294 -14.13 8.56 -21.10
C ILE A 294 -12.78 8.65 -20.40
N LYS A 295 -11.69 8.43 -21.13
CA LYS A 295 -10.34 8.45 -20.55
C LYS A 295 -9.81 9.88 -20.35
N PRO A 296 -8.98 10.13 -19.33
CA PRO A 296 -8.31 11.42 -19.14
C PRO A 296 -7.33 11.75 -20.29
N PRO A 297 -6.99 13.04 -20.47
CA PRO A 297 -6.03 13.44 -21.50
C PRO A 297 -4.59 13.01 -21.15
N SER A 298 -3.81 12.69 -22.18
CA SER A 298 -2.38 12.38 -22.07
C SER A 298 -1.52 13.63 -22.26
N PHE A 299 -0.51 13.78 -21.40
CA PHE A 299 0.43 14.90 -21.39
C PHE A 299 1.71 14.53 -22.15
N SER A 300 2.25 15.44 -22.99
CA SER A 300 3.48 15.17 -23.74
C SER A 300 4.75 15.11 -22.89
N HIS A 301 4.71 15.62 -21.65
CA HIS A 301 5.86 15.65 -20.74
C HIS A 301 5.48 15.11 -19.36
N LYS A 302 6.46 14.52 -18.68
CA LYS A 302 6.34 14.09 -17.28
C LYS A 302 6.52 15.28 -16.35
N SER A 303 5.84 15.23 -15.19
CA SER A 303 6.07 16.14 -14.07
C SER A 303 7.53 16.10 -13.60
N GLY A 304 7.95 17.17 -12.92
CA GLY A 304 9.28 17.28 -12.33
C GLY A 304 10.06 18.46 -12.87
N LEU A 305 11.38 18.40 -12.70
CA LEU A 305 12.31 19.45 -13.10
C LEU A 305 12.60 19.45 -14.59
N HIS A 306 12.54 20.64 -15.18
CA HIS A 306 12.98 20.95 -16.54
C HIS A 306 13.90 22.16 -16.49
N THR A 307 15.07 22.08 -17.11
CA THR A 307 16.06 23.19 -17.09
C THR A 307 15.84 24.19 -18.22
N SER A 308 14.83 23.99 -19.07
CA SER A 308 14.50 24.87 -20.18
C SER A 308 12.99 24.89 -20.43
N PRO A 309 12.43 26.02 -20.92
CA PRO A 309 11.04 26.10 -21.33
C PRO A 309 10.67 25.10 -22.43
N PHE A 310 9.42 24.67 -22.46
CA PHE A 310 8.89 23.76 -23.48
C PHE A 310 7.40 23.99 -23.75
N ASN A 311 6.90 23.42 -24.84
CA ASN A 311 5.48 23.43 -25.18
C ASN A 311 4.84 22.10 -24.79
N LEU A 312 3.89 22.15 -23.87
CA LEU A 312 3.11 21.01 -23.40
C LEU A 312 1.92 20.77 -24.33
N THR A 313 1.82 19.55 -24.85
CA THR A 313 0.70 19.11 -25.67
C THR A 313 -0.19 18.17 -24.87
N LEU A 314 -1.50 18.38 -24.95
CA LEU A 314 -2.51 17.49 -24.39
C LEU A 314 -3.19 16.73 -25.54
N THR A 315 -3.37 15.43 -25.39
CA THR A 315 -4.00 14.58 -26.40
C THR A 315 -5.09 13.73 -25.76
N SER A 316 -6.11 13.38 -26.54
CA SER A 316 -7.22 12.53 -26.10
C SER A 316 -7.46 11.47 -27.16
N GLU A 317 -7.59 10.21 -26.72
CA GLU A 317 -8.01 9.10 -27.58
C GLU A 317 -9.54 9.01 -27.73
N ASN A 318 -10.29 9.79 -26.95
CA ASN A 318 -11.75 9.82 -27.03
C ASN A 318 -12.19 10.58 -28.29
N LEU A 319 -12.98 9.93 -29.13
CA LEU A 319 -13.54 10.52 -30.34
C LEU A 319 -14.49 11.69 -30.01
N ASN A 320 -14.47 12.74 -30.83
CA ASN A 320 -15.31 13.94 -30.69
C ASN A 320 -15.23 14.60 -29.30
N SER A 321 -14.06 14.53 -28.66
CA SER A 321 -13.86 15.04 -27.31
C SER A 321 -13.29 16.46 -27.27
N VAL A 322 -13.56 17.16 -26.17
CA VAL A 322 -12.99 18.47 -25.83
C VAL A 322 -12.12 18.31 -24.60
N ILE A 323 -10.86 18.72 -24.67
CA ILE A 323 -9.98 18.75 -23.48
C ILE A 323 -10.17 20.11 -22.79
N VAL A 324 -10.45 20.08 -21.50
CA VAL A 324 -10.57 21.27 -20.64
C VAL A 324 -9.51 21.19 -19.55
N TYR A 325 -8.85 22.30 -19.26
CA TYR A 325 -7.76 22.37 -18.28
C TYR A 325 -7.78 23.65 -17.45
N THR A 326 -7.09 23.62 -16.31
CA THR A 326 -6.89 24.77 -15.40
C THR A 326 -5.41 24.91 -15.08
N LEU A 327 -4.98 26.11 -14.65
CA LEU A 327 -3.59 26.42 -14.29
C LEU A 327 -3.45 26.99 -12.86
N ASP A 328 -4.55 26.93 -12.10
CA ASP A 328 -4.68 27.53 -10.76
C ASP A 328 -5.12 26.52 -9.69
N GLY A 329 -5.02 25.21 -10.00
CA GLY A 329 -5.38 24.13 -9.08
C GLY A 329 -6.87 23.81 -8.99
N SER A 330 -7.75 24.62 -9.58
CA SER A 330 -9.19 24.33 -9.63
C SER A 330 -9.51 23.12 -10.52
N GLU A 331 -10.61 22.41 -10.23
CA GLU A 331 -11.05 21.29 -11.08
C GLU A 331 -11.46 21.77 -12.47
N PRO A 332 -11.03 21.09 -13.55
CA PRO A 332 -11.50 21.41 -14.90
C PRO A 332 -12.99 21.12 -15.04
N ASP A 333 -13.74 22.13 -15.46
CA ASP A 333 -15.19 22.06 -15.65
C ASP A 333 -15.56 22.78 -16.95
N ILE A 334 -16.21 22.05 -17.86
CA ILE A 334 -16.68 22.58 -19.14
C ILE A 334 -17.75 23.67 -18.97
N ASN A 335 -18.41 23.73 -17.81
CA ASN A 335 -19.38 24.77 -17.48
C ASN A 335 -18.73 26.02 -16.85
N ASN A 336 -17.43 25.96 -16.49
CA ASN A 336 -16.69 27.06 -15.88
C ASN A 336 -15.75 27.78 -16.86
N LEU A 337 -16.10 27.85 -18.15
CA LEU A 337 -15.30 28.55 -19.16
C LEU A 337 -15.37 30.08 -19.03
N SER A 338 -16.45 30.60 -18.45
CA SER A 338 -16.63 32.04 -18.17
C SER A 338 -16.01 32.49 -16.84
N GLY A 339 -15.55 31.55 -16.03
CA GLY A 339 -15.01 31.80 -14.70
C GLY A 339 -16.08 31.86 -13.61
N THR A 340 -15.71 31.42 -12.42
CA THR A 340 -16.53 31.47 -11.22
C THR A 340 -15.83 32.34 -10.20
N SER A 341 -16.54 33.38 -9.75
CA SER A 341 -16.02 34.30 -8.75
C SER A 341 -16.29 33.79 -7.33
N PHE A 342 -15.37 34.09 -6.42
CA PHE A 342 -15.55 33.89 -4.99
C PHE A 342 -15.06 35.13 -4.24
N ASN A 343 -15.58 35.31 -3.03
CA ASN A 343 -15.25 36.47 -2.21
C ASN A 343 -14.20 36.09 -1.18
N TYR A 344 -13.24 36.97 -0.94
CA TYR A 344 -12.21 36.78 0.08
C TYR A 344 -11.95 38.10 0.82
N LYS A 345 -11.15 38.05 1.89
CA LYS A 345 -10.87 39.23 2.72
C LYS A 345 -9.42 39.24 3.17
N ASN A 346 -8.78 40.39 2.98
CA ASN A 346 -7.37 40.59 3.35
C ASN A 346 -7.18 41.44 4.62
N GLN A 347 -8.21 42.16 5.06
CA GLN A 347 -8.14 43.05 6.21
C GLN A 347 -9.30 42.75 7.17
N TYR A 348 -8.96 42.32 8.38
CA TYR A 348 -9.91 42.07 9.46
C TYR A 348 -9.73 43.15 10.54
N PRO A 349 -10.80 43.50 11.29
CA PRO A 349 -10.72 44.39 12.45
C PRO A 349 -10.03 43.68 13.64
N TYR A 350 -8.70 43.60 13.57
CA TYR A 350 -7.86 42.90 14.53
C TYR A 350 -7.85 43.60 15.88
N ASP A 351 -7.64 44.92 15.90
CA ASP A 351 -7.66 45.71 17.13
C ASP A 351 -9.06 46.29 17.44
N VAL A 352 -9.30 46.58 18.72
CA VAL A 352 -10.56 47.19 19.17
C VAL A 352 -10.74 48.57 18.52
N GLY A 353 -11.86 48.76 17.84
CA GLY A 353 -12.21 50.02 17.18
C GLY A 353 -11.72 50.14 15.74
N GLU A 354 -11.05 49.13 15.18
CA GLU A 354 -10.71 49.12 13.76
C GLU A 354 -11.95 48.98 12.86
N SER A 355 -11.90 49.61 11.69
CA SER A 355 -12.95 49.48 10.68
C SER A 355 -12.90 48.12 10.00
N VAL A 356 -14.07 47.58 9.69
CA VAL A 356 -14.21 46.36 8.89
C VAL A 356 -13.59 46.58 7.50
N GLY A 357 -12.62 45.75 7.11
CA GLY A 357 -11.99 45.81 5.79
C GLY A 357 -12.92 45.40 4.65
N PRO A 358 -12.58 45.72 3.39
CA PRO A 358 -13.43 45.42 2.24
C PRO A 358 -13.48 43.92 1.93
N ILE A 359 -14.62 43.48 1.39
CA ILE A 359 -14.72 42.18 0.70
C ILE A 359 -14.14 42.35 -0.71
N LEU A 360 -13.22 41.45 -1.06
CA LEU A 360 -12.55 41.38 -2.36
C LEU A 360 -13.10 40.18 -3.15
N THR A 361 -12.88 40.17 -4.46
CA THR A 361 -13.36 39.11 -5.35
C THR A 361 -12.21 38.61 -6.22
N ASP A 362 -12.06 37.30 -6.33
CA ASP A 362 -11.14 36.61 -7.27
C ASP A 362 -11.96 35.61 -8.10
N THR A 363 -11.39 35.06 -9.17
CA THR A 363 -12.09 34.16 -10.11
C THR A 363 -11.18 33.03 -10.58
N TYR A 364 -11.66 31.79 -10.50
CA TYR A 364 -11.00 30.63 -11.11
C TYR A 364 -11.75 30.21 -12.37
N THR A 365 -11.02 29.80 -13.42
CA THR A 365 -11.59 29.62 -14.77
C THR A 365 -10.99 28.41 -15.46
N SER A 366 -11.86 27.63 -16.10
CA SER A 366 -11.47 26.53 -16.98
C SER A 366 -11.18 27.02 -18.41
N LYS A 367 -10.26 26.35 -19.10
CA LYS A 367 -9.87 26.68 -20.47
C LYS A 367 -10.05 25.48 -21.39
N THR A 368 -10.56 25.72 -22.59
CA THR A 368 -10.57 24.70 -23.65
C THR A 368 -9.19 24.63 -24.30
N TYR A 369 -8.62 23.43 -24.40
CA TYR A 369 -7.35 23.19 -25.05
C TYR A 369 -7.50 23.27 -26.57
N SER A 370 -6.76 24.18 -27.20
CA SER A 370 -6.75 24.39 -28.66
C SER A 370 -5.35 24.52 -29.26
N ALA A 371 -4.32 24.72 -28.43
CA ALA A 371 -2.93 24.83 -28.84
C ALA A 371 -2.01 24.41 -27.68
N PRO A 372 -0.73 24.02 -27.96
CA PRO A 372 0.24 23.72 -26.92
C PRO A 372 0.37 24.82 -25.87
N ILE A 373 0.51 24.42 -24.60
CA ILE A 373 0.65 25.32 -23.45
C ILE A 373 2.14 25.57 -23.23
N ALA A 374 2.57 26.82 -23.28
CA ALA A 374 3.95 27.18 -22.97
C ALA A 374 4.21 26.98 -21.47
N ILE A 375 5.17 26.14 -21.13
CA ILE A 375 5.63 25.89 -19.77
C ILE A 375 6.99 26.58 -19.61
N THR A 376 7.04 27.60 -18.78
CA THR A 376 8.20 28.48 -18.55
C THR A 376 8.48 28.62 -17.06
N ASP A 377 9.62 29.23 -16.69
CA ASP A 377 9.83 29.67 -15.31
C ASP A 377 8.82 30.79 -15.00
N ARG A 378 7.98 30.56 -13.98
CA ARG A 378 6.92 31.48 -13.55
C ARG A 378 7.31 32.27 -12.30
N SER A 379 8.52 32.12 -11.78
CA SER A 379 8.93 32.78 -10.53
C SER A 379 8.90 34.31 -10.63
N ASN A 380 8.99 34.84 -11.85
CA ASN A 380 8.81 36.27 -12.14
C ASN A 380 7.34 36.68 -12.39
N ASP A 381 6.37 35.78 -12.37
CA ASP A 381 4.95 36.15 -12.44
C ASP A 381 4.48 36.77 -11.12
N ALA A 382 3.43 37.57 -11.16
CA ALA A 382 2.80 38.11 -9.95
C ALA A 382 2.30 36.98 -9.04
N ASP A 383 2.47 37.17 -7.74
CA ASP A 383 1.96 36.28 -6.70
C ASP A 383 0.42 36.34 -6.65
N ARG A 384 -0.22 35.20 -6.38
CA ARG A 384 -1.68 35.07 -6.35
C ARG A 384 -2.23 34.48 -5.06
N VAL A 385 -1.66 33.39 -4.55
CA VAL A 385 -2.13 32.74 -3.32
C VAL A 385 -1.35 33.22 -2.09
N SER A 386 -0.05 33.53 -2.24
CA SER A 386 0.79 34.03 -1.14
C SER A 386 0.45 35.46 -0.67
N ILE A 387 -0.39 36.20 -1.42
CA ILE A 387 -0.84 37.57 -1.11
C ILE A 387 -2.25 37.63 -0.50
N LYS A 388 -2.85 36.47 -0.17
CA LYS A 388 -4.15 36.36 0.49
C LYS A 388 -3.95 36.22 2.00
N ASN A 389 -4.77 36.89 2.80
CA ASN A 389 -4.61 36.85 4.25
C ASN A 389 -5.09 35.51 4.82
N THR A 390 -4.19 34.85 5.53
CA THR A 390 -4.37 33.51 6.09
C THR A 390 -4.82 33.54 7.56
N VAL A 391 -4.82 34.72 8.16
CA VAL A 391 -5.07 34.97 9.58
C VAL A 391 -5.89 36.26 9.75
N GLN A 392 -6.36 36.51 10.96
CA GLN A 392 -7.07 37.73 11.36
C GLN A 392 -6.13 38.90 11.64
N ALA A 393 -4.82 38.65 11.84
CA ALA A 393 -3.80 39.68 11.98
C ALA A 393 -3.57 40.45 10.67
N PRO A 394 -2.88 41.61 10.69
CA PRO A 394 -2.55 42.36 9.49
C PRO A 394 -1.87 41.50 8.41
N LEU A 395 -2.30 41.64 7.16
CA LEU A 395 -1.79 40.87 6.02
C LEU A 395 -0.27 41.03 5.90
N HIS A 396 0.44 39.90 5.91
CA HIS A 396 1.81 39.83 5.45
C HIS A 396 1.83 39.51 3.95
N THR A 397 2.44 40.39 3.16
CA THR A 397 2.72 40.14 1.73
C THR A 397 4.23 39.91 1.57
N PRO A 398 4.65 38.83 0.89
CA PRO A 398 6.06 38.61 0.59
C PRO A 398 6.72 39.85 -0.03
N PRO A 399 7.89 40.30 0.48
CA PRO A 399 8.54 41.50 -0.06
C PRO A 399 9.10 41.26 -1.46
N ASN A 400 9.41 40.01 -1.82
CA ASN A 400 9.73 39.58 -3.17
C ASN A 400 8.80 38.44 -3.62
N ARG A 401 8.61 38.33 -4.94
CA ARG A 401 7.83 37.24 -5.55
C ARG A 401 8.37 35.88 -5.10
N VAL A 402 7.45 35.00 -4.71
CA VAL A 402 7.81 33.63 -4.34
C VAL A 402 8.16 32.81 -5.57
N ARG A 403 9.04 31.80 -5.40
CA ARG A 403 9.37 30.84 -6.47
C ARG A 403 8.12 30.08 -6.90
N LYS A 404 8.03 29.78 -8.20
CA LYS A 404 6.84 29.11 -8.75
C LYS A 404 7.14 27.88 -9.59
N ALA A 405 6.16 27.00 -9.61
CA ALA A 405 5.98 25.87 -10.51
C ALA A 405 4.72 26.11 -11.36
N THR A 406 4.61 25.42 -12.50
CA THR A 406 3.36 25.37 -13.26
C THR A 406 2.57 24.13 -12.84
N VAL A 407 1.40 24.35 -12.26
CA VAL A 407 0.41 23.30 -12.01
C VAL A 407 -0.59 23.26 -13.15
N ILE A 408 -1.06 22.06 -13.50
CA ILE A 408 -2.09 21.87 -14.51
C ILE A 408 -2.95 20.67 -14.16
N LYS A 409 -4.27 20.88 -14.16
CA LYS A 409 -5.28 19.82 -14.09
C LYS A 409 -6.01 19.79 -15.41
N ALA A 410 -6.27 18.61 -15.97
CA ALA A 410 -6.96 18.47 -17.25
C ALA A 410 -7.93 17.28 -17.26
N ARG A 411 -9.05 17.46 -17.96
CA ARG A 411 -10.08 16.45 -18.19
C ARG A 411 -10.50 16.44 -19.64
N THR A 412 -10.99 15.30 -20.10
CA THR A 412 -11.59 15.17 -21.42
C THR A 412 -13.10 15.10 -21.28
N PHE A 413 -13.84 15.85 -22.11
CA PHE A 413 -15.29 15.88 -22.14
C PHE A 413 -15.83 15.31 -23.44
N VAL A 414 -16.84 14.44 -23.37
CA VAL A 414 -17.62 13.93 -24.51
C VAL A 414 -19.10 14.16 -24.21
N ASN A 415 -19.79 14.92 -25.06
CA ASN A 415 -21.20 15.28 -24.86
C ASN A 415 -21.51 15.88 -23.47
N GLY A 416 -20.58 16.68 -22.93
CA GLY A 416 -20.71 17.30 -21.60
C GLY A 416 -20.27 16.41 -20.42
N MET A 417 -20.06 15.12 -20.61
CA MET A 417 -19.55 14.22 -19.57
C MET A 417 -18.02 14.26 -19.53
N GLY A 418 -17.43 14.49 -18.36
CA GLY A 418 -15.97 14.59 -18.18
C GLY A 418 -15.34 13.32 -17.61
N SER A 419 -14.15 12.95 -18.11
CA SER A 419 -13.26 11.92 -17.54
C SER A 419 -12.88 12.21 -16.08
N ASN A 420 -12.10 11.34 -15.45
CA ASN A 420 -11.32 11.70 -14.27
C ASN A 420 -10.26 12.77 -14.60
N THR A 421 -9.78 13.46 -13.56
CA THR A 421 -8.80 14.54 -13.69
C THR A 421 -7.40 13.96 -13.76
N SER A 422 -6.59 14.47 -14.71
CA SER A 422 -5.15 14.23 -14.72
C SER A 422 -4.41 15.50 -14.32
N SER A 423 -3.60 15.40 -13.27
CA SER A 423 -2.86 16.51 -12.66
C SER A 423 -1.36 16.38 -12.90
N LYS A 424 -0.66 17.49 -13.19
CA LYS A 424 0.82 17.54 -13.29
C LYS A 424 1.36 18.83 -12.69
N THR A 425 2.52 18.73 -12.04
CA THR A 425 3.36 19.88 -11.66
C THR A 425 4.68 19.87 -12.45
N PHE A 426 5.07 21.04 -12.97
CA PHE A 426 6.32 21.25 -13.71
C PHE A 426 7.14 22.37 -13.06
N PHE A 427 8.39 22.06 -12.72
CA PHE A 427 9.37 23.04 -12.24
C PHE A 427 10.27 23.41 -13.40
N VAL A 428 10.28 24.68 -13.83
CA VAL A 428 11.17 25.16 -14.90
C VAL A 428 12.21 26.09 -14.31
N TRP A 429 13.37 25.55 -13.96
CA TRP A 429 14.44 26.30 -13.32
C TRP A 429 15.77 26.03 -14.02
N SER A 430 16.33 27.07 -14.63
CA SER A 430 17.56 26.95 -15.42
C SER A 430 18.78 26.51 -14.60
N GLY A 431 18.80 26.85 -13.31
CA GLY A 431 19.83 26.45 -12.34
C GLY A 431 19.66 25.04 -11.76
N GLY A 432 18.63 24.28 -12.18
CA GLY A 432 18.29 22.99 -11.60
C GLY A 432 17.46 23.07 -10.32
N ASN A 433 17.39 21.98 -9.55
CA ASN A 433 16.69 21.96 -8.26
C ASN A 433 17.51 22.78 -7.23
N PRO A 434 16.99 23.89 -6.69
CA PRO A 434 17.68 24.66 -5.65
C PRO A 434 17.60 24.01 -4.27
N TYR A 435 16.81 22.94 -4.12
CA TYR A 435 16.49 22.34 -2.83
C TYR A 435 17.19 20.99 -2.65
N ASN A 436 17.73 20.74 -1.46
CA ASN A 436 18.21 19.43 -1.05
C ASN A 436 17.15 18.64 -0.23
N LEU A 437 15.88 19.02 -0.38
CA LEU A 437 14.74 18.45 0.33
C LEU A 437 13.69 17.95 -0.67
N PRO A 438 12.89 16.94 -0.31
CA PRO A 438 11.72 16.56 -1.10
C PRO A 438 10.68 17.69 -1.18
N ILE A 439 9.86 17.67 -2.23
CA ILE A 439 8.78 18.66 -2.44
C ILE A 439 7.42 17.98 -2.44
N LEU A 440 6.45 18.63 -1.79
CA LEU A 440 5.04 18.34 -1.89
C LEU A 440 4.30 19.46 -2.64
N SER A 441 3.74 19.15 -3.80
CA SER A 441 2.91 20.08 -4.56
C SER A 441 1.44 19.79 -4.31
N LEU A 442 0.73 20.75 -3.71
CA LEU A 442 -0.69 20.68 -3.40
C LEU A 442 -1.48 21.52 -4.41
N GLN A 443 -2.33 20.88 -5.21
CA GLN A 443 -3.20 21.55 -6.18
C GLN A 443 -4.66 21.45 -5.74
N MET A 444 -5.30 22.58 -5.49
CA MET A 444 -6.70 22.64 -5.04
C MET A 444 -7.37 23.96 -5.43
N ASN A 445 -8.69 24.02 -5.31
CA ASN A 445 -9.43 25.22 -5.65
C ASN A 445 -9.16 26.34 -4.62
N GLU A 446 -8.77 27.52 -5.10
CA GLU A 446 -8.45 28.67 -4.24
C GLU A 446 -9.63 29.09 -3.33
N LYS A 447 -10.89 28.86 -3.77
CA LYS A 447 -12.07 29.17 -2.95
C LYS A 447 -12.09 28.32 -1.66
N ASP A 448 -11.63 27.08 -1.73
CA ASP A 448 -11.66 26.15 -0.60
C ASP A 448 -10.65 26.59 0.48
N LEU A 449 -9.61 27.32 0.08
CA LEU A 449 -8.64 27.94 0.98
C LEU A 449 -9.12 29.30 1.51
N PHE A 450 -9.62 30.20 0.65
CA PHE A 450 -9.72 31.62 0.97
C PHE A 450 -11.11 32.25 0.86
N ASP A 451 -12.14 31.48 0.50
CA ASP A 451 -13.50 32.02 0.48
C ASP A 451 -13.89 32.59 1.85
N TYR A 452 -14.53 33.76 1.84
CA TYR A 452 -14.92 34.47 3.05
C TYR A 452 -15.82 33.63 3.95
N ASN A 453 -16.76 32.87 3.36
CA ASN A 453 -17.72 32.09 4.12
C ASN A 453 -17.19 30.71 4.48
N ASN A 454 -16.50 30.04 3.55
CA ASN A 454 -16.20 28.62 3.65
C ASN A 454 -14.71 28.25 3.51
N GLY A 455 -13.83 29.22 3.23
CA GLY A 455 -12.40 29.00 3.11
C GLY A 455 -11.79 28.59 4.45
N ILE A 456 -11.06 27.47 4.48
CA ILE A 456 -10.49 26.91 5.71
C ILE A 456 -9.08 27.42 6.03
N TYR A 457 -8.50 28.24 5.17
CA TYR A 457 -7.17 28.82 5.36
C TYR A 457 -7.24 30.32 5.72
N THR A 458 -8.42 30.89 6.01
CA THR A 458 -8.61 32.31 6.33
C THR A 458 -9.41 32.52 7.62
N ALA A 459 -9.38 33.73 8.18
CA ALA A 459 -10.18 34.05 9.37
C ALA A 459 -11.68 34.11 9.07
N GLY A 460 -12.03 34.67 7.91
CA GLY A 460 -13.35 34.62 7.30
C GLY A 460 -14.48 35.22 8.12
N ILE A 461 -15.70 34.81 7.76
CA ILE A 461 -16.95 35.29 8.34
C ILE A 461 -17.05 35.01 9.85
N ASP A 462 -16.49 33.90 10.33
CA ASP A 462 -16.56 33.55 11.75
C ASP A 462 -15.88 34.61 12.61
N PHE A 463 -14.76 35.17 12.15
CA PHE A 463 -14.04 36.21 12.88
C PHE A 463 -14.79 37.54 12.88
N ASP A 464 -15.34 37.94 11.73
CA ASP A 464 -16.11 39.17 11.65
C ASP A 464 -17.37 39.11 12.54
N ASN A 465 -18.08 37.97 12.52
CA ASN A 465 -19.23 37.75 13.40
C ASN A 465 -18.83 37.83 14.87
N TRP A 466 -17.76 37.13 15.25
CA TRP A 466 -17.22 37.20 16.60
C TRP A 466 -16.85 38.65 17.00
N ARG A 467 -16.21 39.42 16.11
CA ARG A 467 -15.85 40.83 16.39
C ARG A 467 -17.09 41.71 16.59
N VAL A 468 -18.13 41.51 15.79
CA VAL A 468 -19.40 42.23 15.94
C VAL A 468 -20.05 41.92 17.29
N GLU A 469 -20.04 40.66 17.72
CA GLU A 469 -20.56 40.22 19.01
C GLU A 469 -19.68 40.65 20.19
N ASN A 470 -18.38 40.87 19.96
CA ASN A 470 -17.37 41.17 20.98
C ASN A 470 -16.59 42.46 20.68
N PRO A 471 -17.25 43.63 20.59
CA PRO A 471 -16.66 44.86 20.07
C PRO A 471 -15.55 45.44 20.96
N THR A 472 -15.50 45.09 22.24
CA THR A 472 -14.51 45.58 23.22
C THR A 472 -13.49 44.52 23.65
N ASN A 473 -13.59 43.29 23.13
CA ASN A 473 -12.72 42.19 23.52
C ASN A 473 -11.36 42.28 22.80
N ASN A 474 -10.27 42.24 23.56
CA ASN A 474 -8.90 42.33 23.05
C ASN A 474 -8.24 40.95 22.79
N GLN A 475 -9.00 39.86 22.83
CA GLN A 475 -8.51 38.50 22.58
C GLN A 475 -8.64 38.04 21.12
N SER A 476 -8.64 38.97 20.17
CA SER A 476 -8.75 38.68 18.72
C SER A 476 -7.62 37.81 18.18
N TYR A 477 -6.48 37.76 18.86
CA TYR A 477 -5.36 36.89 18.50
C TYR A 477 -5.71 35.39 18.60
N ARG A 478 -6.78 35.02 19.31
CA ARG A 478 -7.13 33.61 19.50
C ARG A 478 -7.70 33.00 18.22
N PRO A 479 -7.25 31.80 17.84
CA PRO A 479 -7.64 31.16 16.58
C PRO A 479 -9.07 30.60 16.58
N ASN A 480 -9.68 30.37 17.74
CA ASN A 480 -10.96 29.67 17.85
C ASN A 480 -12.19 30.48 17.43
N PHE A 481 -11.98 31.67 16.88
CA PHE A 481 -13.02 32.57 16.40
C PHE A 481 -13.02 32.70 14.87
N SER A 482 -12.41 31.77 14.14
CA SER A 482 -12.08 31.94 12.72
C SER A 482 -12.44 30.70 11.91
N ASN A 483 -12.66 30.86 10.60
CA ASN A 483 -13.02 29.74 9.73
C ASN A 483 -11.99 28.60 9.79
N TYR A 484 -10.69 28.90 9.89
CA TYR A 484 -9.64 27.88 10.03
C TYR A 484 -9.72 27.05 11.33
N TRP A 485 -10.58 27.41 12.28
CA TRP A 485 -10.89 26.60 13.46
C TRP A 485 -11.85 25.44 13.17
N ARG A 486 -12.62 25.55 12.10
CA ARG A 486 -13.58 24.53 11.68
C ARG A 486 -12.87 23.19 11.47
N SER A 487 -13.55 22.12 11.82
CA SER A 487 -12.96 20.77 11.87
C SER A 487 -14.04 19.72 11.72
N GLY A 488 -13.69 18.61 11.08
CA GLY A 488 -14.60 17.51 10.83
C GLY A 488 -14.47 17.07 9.38
N ALA A 489 -15.20 16.05 8.98
CA ALA A 489 -15.22 15.58 7.60
C ALA A 489 -15.89 16.61 6.66
N GLU A 490 -16.79 17.44 7.19
CA GLU A 490 -17.47 18.52 6.48
C GLU A 490 -16.55 19.70 6.12
N TRP A 491 -15.37 19.78 6.73
CA TRP A 491 -14.32 20.75 6.43
C TRP A 491 -13.08 20.10 5.80
N GLU A 492 -13.26 18.91 5.21
CA GLU A 492 -12.28 18.20 4.40
C GLU A 492 -12.51 18.54 2.93
N TYR A 493 -11.52 19.14 2.27
CA TYR A 493 -11.62 19.54 0.86
C TYR A 493 -10.71 18.70 -0.04
N PRO A 494 -11.08 18.48 -1.31
CA PRO A 494 -10.27 17.72 -2.25
C PRO A 494 -8.97 18.45 -2.59
N VAL A 495 -7.87 17.70 -2.66
CA VAL A 495 -6.56 18.17 -3.11
C VAL A 495 -5.91 17.12 -3.99
N ASN A 496 -5.20 17.55 -5.03
CA ASN A 496 -4.20 16.70 -5.67
C ASN A 496 -2.86 16.92 -4.96
N ALA A 497 -2.30 15.86 -4.38
CA ALA A 497 -0.99 15.86 -3.73
C ALA A 497 0.02 15.12 -4.61
N GLN A 498 1.01 15.86 -5.11
CA GLN A 498 2.12 15.30 -5.89
C GLN A 498 3.43 15.39 -5.10
N PHE A 499 4.05 14.24 -4.90
CA PHE A 499 5.24 14.02 -4.10
C PHE A 499 6.46 13.91 -5.01
N PHE A 500 7.54 14.62 -4.66
CA PHE A 500 8.79 14.67 -5.41
C PHE A 500 9.98 14.34 -4.51
N ASP A 501 10.89 13.50 -5.01
CA ASP A 501 12.18 13.25 -4.36
C ASP A 501 13.12 14.47 -4.48
N THR A 502 14.34 14.38 -3.92
CA THR A 502 15.34 15.44 -3.99
C THR A 502 15.89 15.69 -5.41
N SER A 503 15.64 14.79 -6.35
CA SER A 503 15.94 14.97 -7.78
C SER A 503 14.75 15.54 -8.56
N LEU A 504 13.64 15.83 -7.88
CA LEU A 504 12.36 16.26 -8.45
C LEU A 504 11.74 15.26 -9.43
N ASN A 505 11.99 13.97 -9.21
CA ASN A 505 11.18 12.93 -9.83
C ASN A 505 9.87 12.80 -9.05
N SER A 506 8.74 12.76 -9.77
CA SER A 506 7.46 12.46 -9.14
C SER A 506 7.46 11.01 -8.65
N VAL A 507 7.39 10.82 -7.34
CA VAL A 507 7.33 9.48 -6.70
C VAL A 507 5.89 9.05 -6.43
N MET A 508 4.98 10.01 -6.25
CA MET A 508 3.55 9.76 -6.11
C MET A 508 2.75 10.96 -6.64
N ASN A 509 1.56 10.71 -7.18
CA ASN A 509 0.59 11.73 -7.59
C ASN A 509 -0.82 11.17 -7.35
N THR A 510 -1.49 11.66 -6.32
CA THR A 510 -2.82 11.17 -5.94
C THR A 510 -3.72 12.32 -5.54
N ASP A 511 -5.02 12.11 -5.73
CA ASP A 511 -6.03 12.93 -5.08
C ASP A 511 -6.24 12.45 -3.64
N ALA A 512 -6.55 13.37 -2.74
CA ALA A 512 -6.63 13.16 -1.30
C ALA A 512 -7.59 14.18 -0.65
N GLY A 513 -7.97 13.91 0.61
CA GLY A 513 -8.62 14.89 1.48
C GLY A 513 -7.60 15.80 2.15
N PHE A 514 -7.95 17.07 2.33
CA PHE A 514 -7.11 18.10 2.93
C PHE A 514 -7.82 18.79 4.10
N ARG A 515 -7.12 18.94 5.24
CA ARG A 515 -7.62 19.69 6.40
C ARG A 515 -6.52 20.47 7.11
N ILE A 516 -6.93 21.52 7.81
CA ILE A 516 -6.11 22.18 8.82
C ILE A 516 -5.97 21.29 10.07
N HIS A 517 -4.77 21.26 10.63
CA HIS A 517 -4.42 20.55 11.85
C HIS A 517 -3.92 21.51 12.94
N GLY A 518 -3.94 21.04 14.18
CA GLY A 518 -3.43 21.73 15.35
C GLY A 518 -4.52 22.34 16.21
N ASN A 519 -4.08 23.06 17.22
CA ASN A 519 -4.89 23.82 18.15
C ASN A 519 -4.57 25.31 17.97
N ASN A 520 -3.70 25.87 18.80
CA ASN A 520 -3.27 27.26 18.68
C ASN A 520 -2.51 27.57 17.38
N SER A 521 -1.75 26.61 16.84
CA SER A 521 -0.99 26.73 15.57
C SER A 521 -1.87 26.90 14.33
N ARG A 522 -3.19 26.72 14.45
CA ARG A 522 -4.14 27.10 13.39
C ARG A 522 -4.13 28.61 13.12
N GLY A 523 -3.71 29.41 14.09
CA GLY A 523 -3.55 30.86 13.97
C GLY A 523 -2.26 31.30 13.26
N ASP A 524 -1.40 30.38 12.83
CA ASP A 524 -0.16 30.72 12.13
C ASP A 524 -0.40 31.03 10.64
N ILE A 525 0.51 31.80 10.03
CA ILE A 525 0.47 32.10 8.59
C ILE A 525 0.70 30.83 7.78
N ILE A 526 1.73 30.05 8.15
CA ILE A 526 1.97 28.70 7.63
C ILE A 526 1.36 27.72 8.64
N LYS A 527 0.22 27.13 8.29
CA LYS A 527 -0.58 26.26 9.16
C LYS A 527 -0.08 24.82 9.08
N ASN A 528 -0.36 24.06 10.13
CA ASN A 528 -0.19 22.62 10.11
C ASN A 528 -1.34 21.98 9.31
N LEU A 529 -1.02 20.97 8.50
CA LEU A 529 -1.96 20.37 7.53
C LEU A 529 -2.01 18.86 7.70
N ARG A 530 -3.19 18.28 7.48
CA ARG A 530 -3.35 16.82 7.35
C ARG A 530 -3.86 16.46 5.96
N LEU A 531 -3.24 15.44 5.39
CA LEU A 531 -3.70 14.78 4.17
C LEU A 531 -4.30 13.42 4.51
N TYR A 532 -5.39 13.08 3.84
CA TYR A 532 -6.17 11.86 4.06
C TYR A 532 -6.25 11.08 2.76
N ALA A 533 -5.72 9.86 2.75
CA ALA A 533 -5.94 8.94 1.66
C ALA A 533 -7.33 8.31 1.82
N ARG A 534 -8.18 8.48 0.82
CA ARG A 534 -9.54 7.92 0.79
C ARG A 534 -9.87 7.53 -0.63
N GLU A 535 -10.54 6.40 -0.76
CA GLU A 535 -11.08 5.94 -2.04
C GLU A 535 -11.98 7.00 -2.69
N SER A 536 -12.67 7.83 -1.88
CA SER A 536 -13.61 8.85 -2.36
C SER A 536 -12.93 10.00 -3.09
N PHE A 537 -11.62 10.15 -2.89
CA PHE A 537 -10.81 11.14 -3.59
C PHE A 537 -9.90 10.49 -4.63
N GLY A 538 -9.33 9.32 -4.31
CA GLY A 538 -8.38 8.63 -5.19
C GLY A 538 -7.91 7.34 -4.54
N GLU A 539 -6.60 7.22 -4.30
CA GLU A 539 -6.05 6.04 -3.66
C GLU A 539 -6.42 5.99 -2.16
N ASN A 540 -6.65 4.77 -1.65
CA ASN A 540 -6.92 4.56 -0.22
C ASN A 540 -5.64 4.69 0.63
N GLN A 541 -4.46 4.82 0.05
CA GLN A 541 -3.20 4.97 0.80
C GLN A 541 -2.20 5.86 0.06
N PHE A 542 -1.33 6.51 0.82
CA PHE A 542 -0.10 7.10 0.32
C PHE A 542 0.99 6.04 0.34
N ASP A 543 1.31 5.49 -0.85
CA ASP A 543 2.43 4.58 -1.06
C ASP A 543 3.59 5.41 -1.64
N HIS A 544 4.59 5.71 -0.81
CA HIS A 544 5.73 6.52 -1.23
C HIS A 544 7.01 6.21 -0.47
N THR A 545 8.14 6.52 -1.12
CA THR A 545 9.47 6.33 -0.53
C THR A 545 10.02 7.58 0.17
N LEU A 546 9.23 8.61 0.51
CA LEU A 546 9.81 9.85 1.08
C LEU A 546 10.19 9.73 2.56
N ILE A 547 9.43 8.94 3.33
CA ILE A 547 9.64 8.71 4.75
C ILE A 547 10.18 7.29 4.91
N LYS A 548 11.49 7.14 5.16
CA LYS A 548 12.20 5.84 5.12
C LYS A 548 12.75 5.36 6.46
N GLN A 549 12.55 6.14 7.51
CA GLN A 549 13.17 5.86 8.80
C GLN A 549 12.54 4.62 9.43
N LEU A 550 13.38 3.81 10.09
CA LEU A 550 12.93 2.56 10.70
C LEU A 550 12.04 2.81 11.93
N ILE A 551 11.12 1.90 12.22
CA ILE A 551 10.43 1.81 13.52
C ILE A 551 11.00 0.59 14.29
N PRO A 552 11.62 0.78 15.47
CA PRO A 552 12.24 -0.30 16.21
C PRO A 552 11.24 -1.38 16.63
N GLY A 553 11.63 -2.65 16.50
CA GLY A 553 10.79 -3.80 16.88
C GLY A 553 9.59 -4.07 15.96
N SER A 554 9.28 -3.17 15.02
CA SER A 554 8.19 -3.36 14.06
C SER A 554 8.48 -4.57 13.13
N PRO A 555 7.47 -5.41 12.81
CA PRO A 555 7.57 -6.43 11.77
C PRO A 555 7.69 -5.85 10.34
N LEU A 556 7.38 -4.56 10.16
CA LEU A 556 7.52 -3.78 8.93
C LEU A 556 8.32 -2.49 9.22
N PRO A 557 9.61 -2.60 9.54
CA PRO A 557 10.38 -1.47 10.05
C PRO A 557 10.44 -0.30 9.06
N TYR A 558 10.41 -0.59 7.76
CA TYR A 558 10.48 0.38 6.65
C TYR A 558 9.16 0.52 5.89
N ASN A 559 8.00 0.45 6.57
CA ASN A 559 6.72 0.58 5.87
C ASN A 559 6.60 1.93 5.13
N GLU A 560 6.19 1.87 3.86
CA GLU A 560 6.03 2.99 2.94
C GLU A 560 4.55 3.35 2.69
N ASP A 561 3.62 2.62 3.31
CA ASP A 561 2.17 2.83 3.22
C ASP A 561 1.62 3.69 4.39
N PHE A 562 0.98 4.81 4.04
CA PHE A 562 0.40 5.73 5.01
C PHE A 562 -1.08 6.03 4.69
N LYS A 563 -1.96 5.99 5.70
CA LYS A 563 -3.36 6.44 5.53
C LYS A 563 -3.53 7.94 5.70
N ARG A 564 -2.69 8.55 6.53
CA ARG A 564 -2.72 9.97 6.82
C ARG A 564 -1.31 10.50 6.94
N LEU A 565 -1.11 11.72 6.46
CA LEU A 565 0.16 12.43 6.58
C LEU A 565 -0.06 13.76 7.27
N LEU A 566 0.88 14.14 8.12
CA LEU A 566 0.91 15.41 8.82
C LEU A 566 2.05 16.27 8.27
N LEU A 567 1.74 17.52 7.92
CA LEU A 567 2.71 18.55 7.59
C LEU A 567 2.73 19.55 8.75
N ARG A 568 3.77 19.52 9.58
CA ARG A 568 3.99 20.53 10.63
C ARG A 568 4.78 21.70 10.05
N GLY A 569 4.07 22.79 9.75
CA GLY A 569 4.65 24.02 9.20
C GLY A 569 5.01 25.04 10.29
N ASN A 570 4.31 25.08 11.43
CA ASN A 570 4.68 25.98 12.52
C ASN A 570 4.19 25.47 13.88
N VAL A 571 4.69 26.05 14.97
CA VAL A 571 4.30 25.72 16.35
C VAL A 571 4.11 26.99 17.16
N SER A 572 3.17 26.97 18.11
CA SER A 572 2.85 28.12 18.96
C SER A 572 3.43 28.01 20.38
N GLY A 573 3.87 26.81 20.80
CA GLY A 573 4.31 26.50 22.17
C GLY A 573 5.82 26.64 22.40
N GLY A 574 6.64 26.40 21.39
CA GLY A 574 8.10 26.38 21.52
C GLY A 574 8.80 26.35 20.16
N PHE A 575 9.79 25.48 19.95
CA PHE A 575 10.60 25.47 18.72
C PHE A 575 10.41 24.20 17.88
N ILE A 576 9.97 24.34 16.63
CA ILE A 576 9.81 23.18 15.72
C ILE A 576 11.13 22.44 15.47
N ALA A 577 12.27 23.13 15.53
CA ALA A 577 13.58 22.50 15.39
C ALA A 577 13.84 21.46 16.50
N ASN A 578 13.36 21.71 17.73
CA ASN A 578 13.47 20.75 18.83
C ASN A 578 12.64 19.49 18.53
N ASP A 579 11.41 19.66 18.03
CA ASP A 579 10.53 18.57 17.58
C ASP A 579 11.21 17.68 16.53
N VAL A 580 11.92 18.27 15.57
CA VAL A 580 12.70 17.50 14.57
C VAL A 580 13.91 16.79 15.21
N VAL A 581 14.70 17.49 16.03
CA VAL A 581 15.93 16.95 16.62
C VAL A 581 15.64 15.78 17.57
N PHE A 582 14.69 15.92 18.50
CA PHE A 582 14.38 14.88 19.48
C PHE A 582 13.67 13.68 18.86
N THR A 583 12.81 13.89 17.86
CA THR A 583 12.22 12.79 17.09
C THR A 583 13.31 11.99 16.38
N ARG A 584 14.25 12.65 15.66
CA ARG A 584 15.38 11.98 14.99
C ARG A 584 16.31 11.27 15.98
N LEU A 585 16.55 11.86 17.14
CA LEU A 585 17.36 11.27 18.20
C LEU A 585 16.80 9.91 18.63
N MET A 586 15.49 9.83 18.86
CA MET A 586 14.85 8.65 19.45
C MET A 586 14.37 7.61 18.46
N GLN A 587 14.18 7.99 17.21
CA GLN A 587 13.67 7.10 16.18
C GLN A 587 14.35 5.70 16.10
N PRO A 588 15.68 5.54 16.22
CA PRO A 588 16.29 4.21 16.19
C PRO A 588 16.18 3.43 17.51
N ILE A 589 15.67 4.04 18.59
CA ILE A 589 15.70 3.51 19.96
C ILE A 589 14.28 3.18 20.46
N PHE A 590 13.31 4.02 20.10
CA PHE A 590 11.94 3.96 20.62
C PHE A 590 10.93 3.97 19.48
N ASN A 591 9.98 3.05 19.55
CA ASN A 591 8.88 2.93 18.58
C ASN A 591 7.64 3.75 18.96
N GLY A 592 7.69 4.50 20.07
CA GLY A 592 6.71 5.49 20.45
C GLY A 592 7.01 6.90 19.92
N VAL A 593 7.80 7.03 18.84
CA VAL A 593 7.95 8.29 18.08
C VAL A 593 7.56 8.10 16.61
N THR A 594 6.93 9.11 16.01
CA THR A 594 6.55 9.11 14.58
C THR A 594 7.77 9.16 13.67
N ARG A 595 7.61 8.71 12.43
CA ARG A 595 8.63 8.98 11.40
C ARG A 595 8.58 10.45 10.98
N ILE A 596 9.75 10.99 10.62
CA ILE A 596 9.87 12.40 10.25
C ILE A 596 10.81 12.64 9.07
N GLN A 597 10.35 13.45 8.13
CA GLN A 597 11.14 13.96 7.02
C GLN A 597 10.87 15.46 6.82
N THR A 598 11.91 16.27 6.77
CA THR A 598 11.76 17.69 6.39
C THR A 598 11.47 17.78 4.88
N ALA A 599 10.50 18.60 4.49
CA ALA A 599 10.08 18.81 3.11
C ALA A 599 9.73 20.28 2.86
N ILE A 600 9.61 20.63 1.58
CA ILE A 600 9.05 21.91 1.13
C ILE A 600 7.67 21.63 0.57
N HIS A 601 6.72 22.54 0.78
CA HIS A 601 5.43 22.44 0.10
C HIS A 601 5.05 23.69 -0.67
N PHE A 602 4.26 23.46 -1.73
CA PHE A 602 3.74 24.47 -2.64
C PHE A 602 2.21 24.38 -2.66
N PHE A 603 1.53 25.53 -2.72
CA PHE A 603 0.09 25.59 -3.03
C PHE A 603 -0.10 26.19 -4.41
N ASN A 604 -0.81 25.47 -5.28
CA ASN A 604 -1.15 25.91 -6.65
C ASN A 604 0.05 26.45 -7.44
N GLY A 605 1.22 25.86 -7.18
CA GLY A 605 2.47 26.22 -7.84
C GLY A 605 3.25 27.36 -7.18
N GLU A 606 2.80 27.98 -6.10
CA GLU A 606 3.57 28.98 -5.34
C GLU A 606 4.26 28.35 -4.12
N TYR A 607 5.54 28.68 -3.91
CA TYR A 607 6.28 28.25 -2.72
C TYR A 607 5.55 28.71 -1.47
N TRP A 608 5.32 27.77 -0.54
CA TRP A 608 4.56 28.05 0.68
C TRP A 608 5.38 27.96 1.96
N GLY A 609 6.33 27.02 2.04
CA GLY A 609 7.26 26.98 3.16
C GLY A 609 7.82 25.60 3.49
N ILE A 610 8.75 25.60 4.43
CA ILE A 610 9.38 24.40 4.99
C ILE A 610 8.46 23.76 6.03
N THR A 611 8.29 22.44 5.96
CA THR A 611 7.46 21.65 6.86
C THR A 611 8.15 20.35 7.27
N ALA A 612 7.84 19.84 8.47
CA ALA A 612 8.15 18.47 8.86
C ALA A 612 6.98 17.54 8.45
N LEU A 613 7.21 16.71 7.43
CA LEU A 613 6.31 15.64 6.99
C LEU A 613 6.44 14.44 7.93
N ARG A 614 5.32 13.92 8.41
CA ARG A 614 5.24 12.82 9.38
C ARG A 614 4.04 11.91 9.14
N ASP A 615 4.08 10.70 9.69
CA ASP A 615 2.87 9.92 9.93
C ASP A 615 2.11 10.42 11.17
N CYS A 616 0.94 9.85 11.45
CA CYS A 616 0.04 10.29 12.53
C CYS A 616 -0.14 9.17 13.56
N PHE A 617 0.03 9.44 14.86
CA PHE A 617 -0.35 8.48 15.92
C PHE A 617 -1.85 8.32 16.03
N ASP A 618 -2.40 7.50 15.13
CA ASP A 618 -3.76 7.03 15.10
C ASP A 618 -3.78 5.50 14.91
N ARG A 619 -4.97 4.91 14.86
CA ARG A 619 -5.12 3.47 14.67
C ARG A 619 -4.42 2.92 13.41
N PHE A 620 -4.30 3.73 12.35
CA PHE A 620 -3.67 3.30 11.11
C PHE A 620 -2.15 3.24 11.23
N HIS A 621 -1.51 4.14 11.98
CA HIS A 621 -0.08 4.03 12.25
C HIS A 621 0.26 2.72 12.96
N PHE A 622 -0.48 2.37 14.01
CA PHE A 622 -0.21 1.15 14.76
C PHE A 622 -0.52 -0.10 13.92
N ALA A 623 -1.66 -0.12 13.22
CA ALA A 623 -2.02 -1.20 12.32
C ALA A 623 -0.97 -1.46 11.23
N ASN A 624 -0.58 -0.40 10.51
CA ASN A 624 0.35 -0.48 9.39
C ASN A 624 1.76 -0.89 9.84
N ASN A 625 2.22 -0.45 11.00
CA ASN A 625 3.58 -0.74 11.45
C ASN A 625 3.68 -2.03 12.24
N PHE A 626 2.61 -2.51 12.88
CA PHE A 626 2.67 -3.69 13.74
C PHE A 626 1.86 -4.90 13.25
N GLY A 627 1.19 -4.79 12.10
CA GLY A 627 0.45 -5.90 11.48
C GLY A 627 -0.79 -6.30 12.26
N ILE A 628 -1.49 -5.31 12.83
CA ILE A 628 -2.70 -5.47 13.63
C ILE A 628 -3.89 -4.89 12.84
N ASP A 629 -5.08 -5.45 12.99
CA ASP A 629 -6.31 -4.87 12.42
C ASP A 629 -6.54 -3.46 13.01
N PRO A 630 -6.74 -2.40 12.21
CA PRO A 630 -6.98 -1.06 12.73
C PRO A 630 -8.20 -0.97 13.66
N GLU A 631 -9.22 -1.80 13.48
CA GLU A 631 -10.40 -1.82 14.36
C GLU A 631 -10.12 -2.53 15.70
N ASN A 632 -8.99 -3.23 15.80
CA ASN A 632 -8.49 -3.83 17.04
C ASN A 632 -7.53 -2.89 17.80
N ILE A 633 -7.30 -1.67 17.34
CA ILE A 633 -6.41 -0.71 18.02
C ILE A 633 -7.22 0.20 18.96
N VAL A 634 -6.73 0.35 20.18
CA VAL A 634 -7.23 1.30 21.17
C VAL A 634 -6.19 2.38 21.41
N VAL A 635 -6.61 3.64 21.49
CA VAL A 635 -5.76 4.78 21.83
C VAL A 635 -6.45 5.66 22.88
N VAL A 636 -5.73 5.97 23.96
CA VAL A 636 -6.11 6.93 24.99
C VAL A 636 -5.13 8.11 24.92
N ASP A 637 -5.66 9.32 24.77
CA ASP A 637 -4.90 10.57 24.70
C ASP A 637 -4.94 11.27 26.06
N CYS A 638 -3.78 11.50 26.66
CA CYS A 638 -3.60 12.11 27.97
C CYS A 638 -2.84 13.43 27.85
N LYS A 639 -3.47 14.53 28.30
CA LYS A 639 -2.91 15.88 28.28
C LYS A 639 -3.00 16.53 29.66
N ALA A 640 -1.85 16.83 30.26
CA ALA A 640 -1.76 17.45 31.59
C ALA A 640 -2.66 16.75 32.62
N GLY A 641 -2.55 15.42 32.70
CA GLY A 641 -3.26 14.56 33.65
C GLY A 641 -4.72 14.26 33.30
N ARG A 642 -5.25 14.81 32.20
CA ARG A 642 -6.59 14.48 31.71
C ARG A 642 -6.50 13.52 30.53
N CYS A 643 -7.03 12.33 30.71
CA CYS A 643 -7.06 11.29 29.67
C CYS A 643 -8.45 11.15 29.08
N GLU A 644 -8.53 11.00 27.77
CA GLU A 644 -9.76 10.71 27.04
C GLU A 644 -9.52 9.61 25.99
N LEU A 645 -10.57 8.89 25.64
CA LEU A 645 -10.51 7.89 24.57
C LEU A 645 -10.42 8.60 23.21
N ASP A 646 -9.38 8.30 22.44
CA ASP A 646 -9.16 8.84 21.09
C ASP A 646 -9.61 7.83 20.01
N GLU A 647 -9.28 6.54 20.18
CA GLU A 647 -9.72 5.45 19.31
C GLU A 647 -10.15 4.25 20.18
N GLY A 648 -11.29 3.62 19.88
CA GLY A 648 -11.85 2.49 20.63
C GLY A 648 -13.29 2.73 21.08
N ASP A 649 -13.79 1.87 21.96
CA ASP A 649 -15.10 2.00 22.61
C ASP A 649 -14.96 2.35 24.10
N ASN A 650 -16.05 2.78 24.74
CA ASN A 650 -16.04 3.22 26.14
C ASN A 650 -15.49 2.18 27.13
N GLU A 651 -15.69 0.88 26.88
CA GLU A 651 -15.16 -0.21 27.71
C GLU A 651 -13.62 -0.27 27.68
N ASP A 652 -13.00 0.16 26.58
CA ASP A 652 -11.55 0.15 26.44
C ASP A 652 -10.89 1.20 27.36
N TYR A 653 -11.56 2.35 27.53
CA TYR A 653 -11.09 3.41 28.44
C TYR A 653 -11.02 2.92 29.89
N SER A 654 -12.02 2.17 30.35
CA SER A 654 -12.01 1.59 31.70
C SER A 654 -10.83 0.65 31.92
N SER A 655 -10.37 -0.08 30.89
CA SER A 655 -9.19 -0.95 31.02
C SER A 655 -7.85 -0.18 31.15
N TYR A 656 -7.81 1.09 30.75
CA TYR A 656 -6.70 1.99 31.05
C TYR A 656 -6.78 2.48 32.50
N GLU A 657 -7.97 2.89 32.94
CA GLU A 657 -8.21 3.29 34.33
C GLU A 657 -7.85 2.17 35.31
N ASP A 658 -8.25 0.93 35.01
CA ASP A 658 -7.90 -0.25 35.81
C ASP A 658 -6.39 -0.44 35.94
N LEU A 659 -5.61 -0.22 34.87
CA LEU A 659 -4.14 -0.28 34.93
C LEU A 659 -3.58 0.84 35.82
N ARG A 660 -4.00 2.09 35.59
CA ARG A 660 -3.54 3.27 36.33
C ARG A 660 -3.84 3.11 37.82
N ASP A 661 -5.09 2.83 38.16
CA ASP A 661 -5.58 2.71 39.53
C ASP A 661 -4.94 1.49 40.21
N PHE A 662 -4.71 0.39 39.49
CA PHE A 662 -4.00 -0.76 40.06
C PHE A 662 -2.57 -0.39 40.48
N ILE A 663 -1.83 0.39 39.68
CA ILE A 663 -0.47 0.84 40.02
C ILE A 663 -0.50 1.79 41.23
N ILE A 664 -1.46 2.71 41.28
CA ILE A 664 -1.54 3.75 42.33
C ILE A 664 -2.03 3.16 43.66
N ASP A 665 -3.02 2.26 43.64
CA ASP A 665 -3.70 1.77 44.84
C ASP A 665 -3.02 0.54 45.46
N ASN A 666 -2.03 -0.05 44.79
CA ASN A 666 -1.35 -1.26 45.26
C ASN A 666 0.15 -1.06 45.47
N ASN A 667 0.69 -1.76 46.48
CA ASN A 667 2.13 -1.75 46.74
C ASN A 667 2.90 -2.55 45.67
N MET A 668 3.70 -1.86 44.84
CA MET A 668 4.48 -2.47 43.76
C MET A 668 5.73 -3.22 44.23
N ASN A 669 6.14 -3.08 45.50
CA ASN A 669 7.18 -3.94 46.10
C ASN A 669 6.70 -5.40 46.27
N VAL A 670 5.37 -5.65 46.19
CA VAL A 670 4.82 -7.00 46.18
C VAL A 670 4.96 -7.61 44.79
N ALA A 671 5.74 -8.69 44.67
CA ALA A 671 6.10 -9.30 43.39
C ALA A 671 4.88 -9.67 42.51
N VAL A 672 3.79 -10.19 43.10
CA VAL A 672 2.58 -10.55 42.35
C VAL A 672 1.90 -9.33 41.73
N ASN A 673 1.89 -8.20 42.43
CA ASN A 673 1.32 -6.96 41.89
C ASN A 673 2.14 -6.46 40.70
N TYR A 674 3.47 -6.45 40.84
CA TYR A 674 4.35 -6.05 39.74
C TYR A 674 4.23 -6.98 38.53
N THR A 675 4.17 -8.31 38.73
CA THR A 675 3.93 -9.26 37.63
C THR A 675 2.57 -9.05 36.94
N GLN A 676 1.54 -8.64 37.68
CA GLN A 676 0.27 -8.26 37.08
C GLN A 676 0.43 -7.01 36.20
N VAL A 677 1.17 -5.99 36.63
CA VAL A 677 1.47 -4.82 35.80
C VAL A 677 2.27 -5.22 34.55
N GLU A 678 3.26 -6.10 34.66
CA GLU A 678 4.03 -6.59 33.50
C GLU A 678 3.18 -7.33 32.45
N SER A 679 2.01 -7.83 32.86
CA SER A 679 1.04 -8.46 31.95
C SER A 679 0.14 -7.44 31.23
N LEU A 680 0.04 -6.21 31.74
CA LEU A 680 -0.86 -5.15 31.26
C LEU A 680 -0.11 -3.98 30.59
N LEU A 681 1.13 -3.71 30.99
CA LEU A 681 1.95 -2.59 30.54
C LEU A 681 3.27 -3.10 29.95
N ASP A 682 3.62 -2.58 28.78
CA ASP A 682 4.96 -2.73 28.21
C ASP A 682 5.94 -1.83 28.98
N ILE A 683 6.64 -2.44 29.94
CA ILE A 683 7.59 -1.74 30.82
C ILE A 683 8.71 -1.05 30.04
N ASP A 684 9.14 -1.60 28.90
CA ASP A 684 10.21 -1.00 28.10
C ASP A 684 9.71 0.25 27.37
N SER A 685 8.50 0.22 26.81
CA SER A 685 7.85 1.39 26.23
C SER A 685 7.63 2.49 27.27
N PHE A 686 7.17 2.14 28.48
CA PHE A 686 6.99 3.09 29.57
C PHE A 686 8.31 3.76 29.97
N ILE A 687 9.36 2.96 30.23
CA ILE A 687 10.68 3.51 30.59
C ILE A 687 11.23 4.42 29.47
N ASN A 688 11.12 4.02 28.20
CA ASN A 688 11.62 4.83 27.09
C ASN A 688 10.88 6.18 26.97
N HIS A 689 9.56 6.20 27.19
CA HIS A 689 8.77 7.44 27.22
C HIS A 689 9.27 8.38 28.34
N ILE A 690 9.35 7.88 29.56
CA ILE A 690 9.79 8.66 30.73
C ILE A 690 11.23 9.17 30.55
N LEU A 691 12.14 8.31 30.09
CA LEU A 691 13.53 8.69 29.84
C LEU A 691 13.63 9.79 28.79
N LEU A 692 12.81 9.74 27.75
CA LEU A 692 12.80 10.77 26.73
C LEU A 692 12.31 12.09 27.28
N SER A 693 11.16 12.10 27.97
CA SER A 693 10.61 13.31 28.61
C SER A 693 11.62 13.94 29.57
N ILE A 694 12.25 13.13 30.43
CA ILE A 694 13.32 13.59 31.33
C ILE A 694 14.48 14.13 30.51
N TYR A 695 15.03 13.36 29.57
CA TYR A 695 16.24 13.75 28.84
C TYR A 695 16.05 15.06 28.08
N SER A 696 14.92 15.21 27.39
CA SER A 696 14.59 16.40 26.59
C SER A 696 14.00 17.55 27.39
N GLU A 697 13.76 17.41 28.70
CA GLU A 697 13.09 18.46 29.50
C GLU A 697 11.75 18.88 28.88
N ASP A 698 10.95 17.89 28.46
CA ASP A 698 9.70 18.09 27.73
C ASP A 698 8.55 18.48 28.67
N ASP A 699 8.02 19.70 28.47
CA ASP A 699 6.91 20.28 29.23
C ASP A 699 5.54 20.11 28.57
N SER A 700 5.43 19.33 27.49
CA SER A 700 4.17 19.14 26.76
C SER A 700 3.10 18.43 27.58
N TYR A 701 3.51 17.50 28.47
CA TYR A 701 2.64 16.54 29.16
C TYR A 701 1.70 15.78 28.20
N GLU A 702 2.08 15.64 26.92
CA GLU A 702 1.29 14.92 25.91
C GLU A 702 1.74 13.46 25.81
N ILE A 703 0.83 12.55 26.17
CA ILE A 703 1.09 11.12 26.19
C ILE A 703 -0.08 10.42 25.51
N LYS A 704 0.19 9.53 24.55
CA LYS A 704 -0.82 8.56 24.12
C LYS A 704 -0.48 7.17 24.63
N TYR A 705 -1.48 6.50 25.17
CA TYR A 705 -1.45 5.08 25.46
C TYR A 705 -2.12 4.31 24.33
N TRP A 706 -1.53 3.21 23.88
CA TRP A 706 -2.14 2.37 22.87
C TRP A 706 -1.97 0.88 23.18
N LYS A 707 -2.90 0.05 22.68
CA LYS A 707 -2.81 -1.41 22.71
C LYS A 707 -3.61 -2.05 21.57
N ALA A 708 -3.40 -3.34 21.36
CA ALA A 708 -4.40 -4.18 20.72
C ALA A 708 -5.51 -4.51 21.74
N ARG A 709 -6.78 -4.45 21.34
CA ARG A 709 -7.91 -4.81 22.21
C ARG A 709 -7.93 -6.32 22.47
N ASP A 710 -7.96 -7.09 21.39
CA ASP A 710 -7.89 -8.55 21.38
C ASP A 710 -6.46 -9.03 21.15
N ILE A 711 -6.06 -10.07 21.91
CA ILE A 711 -4.75 -10.69 21.78
C ILE A 711 -4.70 -11.51 20.49
N VAL A 712 -3.82 -11.11 19.58
CA VAL A 712 -3.66 -11.72 18.24
C VAL A 712 -2.25 -12.27 17.99
N ASN A 713 -1.25 -11.88 18.78
CA ASN A 713 0.11 -12.43 18.73
C ASN A 713 0.91 -12.10 20.02
N ASP A 714 2.06 -12.76 20.20
CA ASP A 714 2.95 -12.55 21.36
C ASP A 714 3.86 -11.31 21.22
N GLY A 715 3.68 -10.52 20.16
CA GLY A 715 4.43 -9.29 19.89
C GLY A 715 3.65 -8.05 20.32
N PHE A 716 3.37 -7.14 19.37
CA PHE A 716 2.62 -5.91 19.64
C PHE A 716 1.10 -6.12 19.69
N GLY A 717 0.63 -7.30 19.30
CA GLY A 717 -0.77 -7.73 19.42
C GLY A 717 -1.06 -8.48 20.72
N ASP A 718 -0.27 -8.24 21.78
CA ASP A 718 -0.28 -8.97 23.05
C ASP A 718 -1.26 -8.42 24.10
N GLY A 719 -1.99 -7.35 23.77
CA GLY A 719 -2.94 -6.69 24.67
C GLY A 719 -2.32 -5.71 25.68
N LYS A 720 -1.00 -5.49 25.65
CA LYS A 720 -0.33 -4.57 26.59
C LYS A 720 -0.42 -3.12 26.15
N TRP A 721 -0.64 -2.24 27.12
CA TRP A 721 -0.54 -0.81 26.98
C TRP A 721 0.91 -0.38 26.70
N ARG A 722 1.07 0.55 25.76
CA ARG A 722 2.33 1.14 25.30
C ARG A 722 2.17 2.64 25.18
N LEU A 723 3.26 3.37 25.31
CA LEU A 723 3.26 4.83 25.31
C LEU A 723 3.91 5.39 24.05
N THR A 724 3.47 6.57 23.65
CA THR A 724 4.13 7.41 22.65
C THR A 724 4.61 8.72 23.27
N THR A 725 5.49 9.43 22.57
CA THR A 725 5.91 10.79 22.90
C THR A 725 5.84 11.65 21.64
N GLN A 726 5.32 12.86 21.77
CA GLN A 726 5.14 13.82 20.68
C GLN A 726 5.28 15.25 21.22
N ASP A 727 5.28 16.24 20.32
CA ASP A 727 5.24 17.67 20.65
C ASP A 727 6.49 18.22 21.37
N PHE A 728 7.69 17.77 20.97
CA PHE A 728 8.95 18.26 21.57
C PHE A 728 9.29 19.72 21.24
N GLU A 729 8.38 20.51 20.66
CA GLU A 729 8.59 21.97 20.65
C GLU A 729 8.72 22.54 22.06
N ALA A 730 8.08 21.90 23.03
CA ALA A 730 7.92 22.33 24.42
C ALA A 730 9.10 21.87 25.32
N THR A 731 10.30 21.74 24.75
CA THR A 731 11.50 21.28 25.45
C THR A 731 12.46 22.43 25.77
N LEU A 732 13.24 22.30 26.85
CA LEU A 732 14.27 23.27 27.28
C LEU A 732 13.67 24.64 27.65
N ASN A 733 12.47 24.65 28.21
CA ASN A 733 11.73 25.86 28.57
C ASN A 733 11.82 26.22 30.06
N SER A 734 12.38 25.35 30.92
CA SER A 734 12.49 25.57 32.35
C SER A 734 13.69 24.84 32.96
N ASP A 735 14.15 25.30 34.12
CA ASP A 735 15.22 24.65 34.90
C ASP A 735 14.68 23.53 35.82
N VAL A 736 13.52 22.96 35.48
CA VAL A 736 12.87 21.91 36.29
C VAL A 736 13.72 20.64 36.26
N ASN A 737 13.92 20.05 37.44
CA ASN A 737 14.46 18.71 37.55
C ASN A 737 13.38 17.68 37.19
N TRP A 738 13.23 17.40 35.90
CA TRP A 738 12.20 16.49 35.40
C TRP A 738 12.28 15.07 35.97
N LEU A 739 13.48 14.61 36.37
CA LEU A 739 13.59 13.31 37.05
C LEU A 739 12.88 13.35 38.41
N GLU A 740 13.04 14.43 39.17
CA GLU A 740 12.36 14.62 40.45
C GLU A 740 10.86 14.82 40.25
N ASP A 741 10.46 15.64 39.27
CA ASP A 741 9.05 15.89 38.92
C ASP A 741 8.29 14.59 38.60
N HIS A 742 8.84 13.75 37.72
CA HIS A 742 8.27 12.45 37.37
C HIS A 742 8.24 11.45 38.54
N THR A 743 8.92 11.72 39.65
CA THR A 743 8.94 10.86 40.84
C THR A 743 8.22 11.45 42.05
N ASP A 744 7.61 12.63 41.91
CA ASP A 744 6.92 13.34 42.99
C ASP A 744 5.64 12.62 43.41
N GLU A 745 5.59 12.22 44.69
CA GLU A 745 4.43 11.57 45.32
C GLU A 745 3.21 12.50 45.49
N SER A 746 3.41 13.81 45.33
CA SER A 746 2.37 14.84 45.38
C SER A 746 1.91 15.33 44.00
N GLY A 747 2.48 14.78 42.93
CA GLY A 747 2.21 15.12 41.54
C GLY A 747 0.86 14.61 41.01
N GLN A 748 0.60 14.85 39.72
CA GLN A 748 -0.59 14.30 39.04
C GLN A 748 -0.48 12.77 38.86
N ASP A 749 -1.59 12.08 38.58
CA ASP A 749 -1.65 10.62 38.42
C ASP A 749 -0.55 10.02 37.52
N ASN A 750 -0.15 10.73 36.46
CA ASN A 750 0.92 10.29 35.56
C ASN A 750 2.30 10.24 36.25
N ASN A 751 2.58 11.15 37.19
CA ASN A 751 3.82 11.17 37.98
C ASN A 751 3.79 10.06 39.06
N LEU A 752 2.59 9.69 39.53
CA LEU A 752 2.42 8.61 40.50
C LEU A 752 2.76 7.23 39.91
N LEU A 753 2.67 7.03 38.58
CA LEU A 753 3.01 5.74 37.98
C LEU A 753 4.49 5.40 38.14
N LEU A 754 5.40 6.32 37.78
CA LEU A 754 6.83 6.08 37.95
C LEU A 754 7.20 5.98 39.44
N HIS A 755 6.66 6.87 40.28
CA HIS A 755 6.87 6.82 41.72
C HIS A 755 6.57 5.44 42.31
N ASN A 756 5.35 4.92 42.07
CA ASN A 756 4.94 3.61 42.60
C ASN A 756 5.75 2.47 41.98
N LEU A 757 6.03 2.48 40.68
CA LEU A 757 6.82 1.43 40.04
C LEU A 757 8.27 1.37 40.57
N LEU A 758 8.84 2.51 40.98
CA LEU A 758 10.16 2.56 41.60
C LEU A 758 10.22 1.88 42.98
N ASP A 759 9.11 1.55 43.63
CA ASP A 759 9.14 0.73 44.85
C ASP A 759 9.60 -0.71 44.58
N ASN A 760 9.40 -1.20 43.35
CA ASN A 760 9.87 -2.51 42.95
C ASN A 760 11.37 -2.51 42.64
N ALA A 761 12.14 -3.36 43.32
CA ALA A 761 13.59 -3.42 43.15
C ALA A 761 14.03 -3.81 41.73
N ALA A 762 13.30 -4.71 41.05
CA ALA A 762 13.63 -5.13 39.69
C ALA A 762 13.35 -4.01 38.68
N PHE A 763 12.21 -3.34 38.80
CA PHE A 763 11.89 -2.16 37.98
C PHE A 763 12.92 -1.04 38.19
N LYS A 764 13.26 -0.71 39.45
CA LYS A 764 14.26 0.31 39.78
C LYS A 764 15.62 0.04 39.13
N ILE A 765 16.11 -1.20 39.21
CA ILE A 765 17.37 -1.60 38.54
C ILE A 765 17.23 -1.47 37.02
N LYS A 766 16.10 -1.91 36.45
CA LYS A 766 15.84 -1.81 35.00
C LYS A 766 15.83 -0.35 34.54
N PHE A 767 15.17 0.54 35.26
CA PHE A 767 15.12 1.98 34.98
C PHE A 767 16.52 2.61 35.01
N ILE A 768 17.28 2.40 36.10
CA ILE A 768 18.63 2.94 36.25
C ILE A 768 19.57 2.42 35.16
N ASN A 769 19.52 1.12 34.86
CA ASN A 769 20.35 0.53 33.82
C ASN A 769 19.96 1.02 32.43
N ARG A 770 18.66 1.14 32.13
CA ARG A 770 18.22 1.67 30.84
C ARG A 770 18.64 3.13 30.65
N PHE A 771 18.61 3.93 31.72
CA PHE A 771 19.14 5.30 31.73
C PHE A 771 20.63 5.34 31.37
N ALA A 772 21.45 4.50 32.02
CA ALA A 772 22.88 4.39 31.72
C ALA A 772 23.12 3.88 30.28
N ASP A 773 22.36 2.89 29.84
CA ASP A 773 22.47 2.31 28.50
C ASP A 773 22.28 3.36 27.41
N VAL A 774 21.21 4.18 27.49
CA VAL A 774 20.94 5.22 26.47
C VAL A 774 21.94 6.36 26.53
N LEU A 775 22.42 6.77 27.72
CA LEU A 775 23.47 7.80 27.84
C LEU A 775 24.80 7.37 27.24
N ASN A 776 25.14 6.07 27.30
CA ASN A 776 26.33 5.51 26.66
C ASN A 776 26.14 5.20 25.17
N THR A 777 24.95 5.42 24.61
CA THR A 777 24.64 5.05 23.22
C THR A 777 23.83 6.17 22.54
N GLY A 778 22.50 6.02 22.50
CA GLY A 778 21.60 6.89 21.75
C GLY A 778 21.64 8.36 22.12
N PHE A 779 21.87 8.67 23.40
CA PHE A 779 21.92 10.02 23.98
C PHE A 779 23.34 10.55 24.16
N LYS A 780 24.33 9.93 23.50
CA LYS A 780 25.68 10.49 23.44
C LYS A 780 25.67 11.91 22.90
N LYS A 781 26.47 12.77 23.53
CA LYS A 781 26.65 14.17 23.16
C LYS A 781 26.99 14.32 21.68
N GLU A 782 27.98 13.57 21.20
CA GLU A 782 28.49 13.68 19.82
C GLU A 782 27.41 13.31 18.80
N ARG A 783 26.55 12.32 19.14
CA ARG A 783 25.41 11.94 18.30
C ARG A 783 24.35 13.04 18.26
N PHE A 784 24.01 13.61 19.41
CA PHE A 784 23.07 14.72 19.48
C PHE A 784 23.57 15.94 18.69
N GLU A 785 24.85 16.30 18.85
CA GLU A 785 25.50 17.37 18.09
C GLU A 785 25.45 17.11 16.58
N ALA A 786 25.72 15.87 16.13
CA ALA A 786 25.62 15.50 14.72
C ALA A 786 24.19 15.68 14.17
N ILE A 787 23.17 15.28 14.93
CA ILE A 787 21.75 15.44 14.54
C ILE A 787 21.35 16.91 14.48
N VAL A 788 21.78 17.72 15.46
CA VAL A 788 21.56 19.18 15.45
C VAL A 788 22.22 19.78 14.22
N ASN A 789 23.50 19.50 13.97
CA ASN A 789 24.18 20.03 12.79
C ASN A 789 23.48 19.63 11.50
N GLN A 790 23.18 18.34 11.30
CA GLN A 790 22.44 17.87 10.13
C GLN A 790 21.10 18.61 9.95
N THR A 791 20.33 18.76 11.02
CA THR A 791 18.99 19.35 10.99
C THR A 791 19.00 20.84 10.66
N PHE A 792 20.02 21.58 11.08
CA PHE A 792 20.14 23.00 10.73
C PHE A 792 20.83 23.21 9.37
N ASP A 793 21.81 22.38 9.02
CA ASP A 793 22.56 22.53 7.77
C ASP A 793 21.69 22.19 6.54
N GLU A 794 20.71 21.28 6.67
CA GLU A 794 19.73 20.99 5.61
C GLU A 794 18.76 22.17 5.35
N ILE A 795 18.49 23.00 6.37
CA ILE A 795 17.50 24.09 6.33
C ILE A 795 18.13 25.45 6.04
N ASN A 796 19.33 25.71 6.58
CA ASN A 796 19.96 27.02 6.57
C ASN A 796 20.02 27.69 5.18
N PRO A 797 20.28 26.99 4.06
CA PRO A 797 20.26 27.59 2.72
C PRO A 797 18.90 28.10 2.27
N LEU A 798 17.81 27.70 2.95
CA LEU A 798 16.42 27.95 2.56
C LEU A 798 15.72 28.99 3.44
N LEU A 799 16.35 29.40 4.54
CA LEU A 799 15.73 30.29 5.53
C LEU A 799 15.36 31.66 4.96
N ASP A 800 16.17 32.23 4.07
CA ASP A 800 15.85 33.52 3.44
C ASP A 800 14.64 33.44 2.51
N GLU A 801 14.52 32.34 1.73
CA GLU A 801 13.36 32.11 0.85
C GLU A 801 12.08 31.88 1.66
N ASP A 802 12.21 31.22 2.81
CA ASP A 802 11.11 30.96 3.73
C ASP A 802 10.65 32.21 4.50
N GLU A 803 11.58 32.98 5.08
CA GLU A 803 11.30 34.26 5.75
C GLU A 803 10.68 35.26 4.76
N ASN A 804 11.11 35.25 3.50
CA ASN A 804 10.48 36.04 2.44
C ASN A 804 9.02 35.63 2.21
N ARG A 805 8.66 34.36 2.39
CA ARG A 805 7.26 33.92 2.27
C ARG A 805 6.45 34.31 3.50
N ALA A 806 6.93 34.03 4.70
CA ALA A 806 6.27 34.46 5.93
C ALA A 806 7.26 34.47 7.11
N PRO A 807 7.31 35.56 7.91
CA PRO A 807 8.14 35.59 9.10
C PRO A 807 7.64 34.58 10.13
N ARG A 808 8.55 33.81 10.71
CA ARG A 808 8.21 32.81 11.73
C ARG A 808 9.01 33.00 13.01
N SER A 809 8.30 33.12 14.12
CA SER A 809 8.92 33.05 15.45
C SER A 809 9.21 31.59 15.80
N ARG A 810 10.29 31.35 16.55
CA ARG A 810 10.66 30.03 17.10
C ARG A 810 10.71 28.91 16.04
N PHE A 811 11.17 29.25 14.84
CA PHE A 811 11.37 28.31 13.74
C PHE A 811 12.77 27.67 13.81
N TYR A 812 13.67 28.01 12.88
CA TYR A 812 15.06 27.59 12.85
C TYR A 812 15.93 28.85 12.81
N SER A 813 16.88 28.96 13.73
CA SER A 813 17.84 30.06 13.77
C SER A 813 19.22 29.59 14.24
N ASN A 814 20.27 30.35 13.89
CA ASN A 814 21.62 30.07 14.41
C ASN A 814 21.69 30.19 15.95
N SER A 815 20.87 31.06 16.55
CA SER A 815 20.73 31.14 18.01
C SER A 815 20.17 29.84 18.59
N ASP A 816 19.17 29.24 17.95
CA ASP A 816 18.58 27.98 18.42
C ASP A 816 19.54 26.80 18.26
N LYS A 817 20.28 26.75 17.14
CA LYS A 817 21.39 25.79 16.94
C LYS A 817 22.40 25.90 18.08
N THR A 818 22.83 27.13 18.39
CA THR A 818 23.81 27.39 19.45
C THR A 818 23.25 27.01 20.83
N ARG A 819 21.97 27.28 21.09
CA ARG A 819 21.27 26.91 22.34
C ARG A 819 21.30 25.40 22.55
N LEU A 820 20.94 24.61 21.54
CA LEU A 820 20.95 23.14 21.61
C LEU A 820 22.36 22.57 21.80
N LEU A 821 23.36 23.09 21.08
CA LEU A 821 24.75 22.65 21.22
C LEU A 821 25.38 23.05 22.57
N THR A 822 24.96 24.18 23.14
CA THR A 822 25.41 24.59 24.48
C THR A 822 24.74 23.72 25.54
N TRP A 823 23.43 23.49 25.44
CA TRP A 823 22.66 22.68 26.39
C TRP A 823 23.22 21.25 26.52
N ILE A 824 23.52 20.60 25.39
CA ILE A 824 24.01 19.21 25.42
C ILE A 824 25.38 19.05 26.08
N ALA A 825 26.18 20.12 26.18
CA ALA A 825 27.53 20.05 26.73
C ALA A 825 27.54 19.56 28.20
N ASP A 826 26.56 20.00 29.00
CA ASP A 826 26.47 19.68 30.43
C ASP A 826 25.38 18.65 30.75
N ARG A 827 24.45 18.40 29.82
CA ARG A 827 23.27 17.55 30.06
C ARG A 827 23.59 16.15 30.60
N PRO A 828 24.55 15.38 30.05
CA PRO A 828 24.89 14.06 30.59
C PRO A 828 25.38 14.10 32.05
N ALA A 829 26.16 15.12 32.41
CA ALA A 829 26.69 15.28 33.77
C ALA A 829 25.58 15.69 34.75
N ILE A 830 24.69 16.60 34.36
CA ILE A 830 23.51 17.01 35.14
C ILE A 830 22.64 15.80 35.44
N LEU A 831 22.27 15.05 34.41
CA LEU A 831 21.44 13.86 34.52
C LEU A 831 22.08 12.77 35.40
N THR A 832 23.38 12.54 35.26
CA THR A 832 24.13 11.61 36.12
C THR A 832 24.09 12.07 37.58
N GLY A 833 24.25 13.36 37.84
CA GLY A 833 24.18 13.95 39.18
C GLY A 833 22.78 13.84 39.82
N GLN A 834 21.73 14.07 39.03
CA GLN A 834 20.34 13.91 39.46
C GLN A 834 20.03 12.44 39.81
N MET A 835 20.43 11.48 38.95
CA MET A 835 20.30 10.06 39.23
C MET A 835 21.05 9.64 40.50
N ASN A 836 22.27 10.15 40.69
CA ASN A 836 23.05 9.88 41.89
C ASN A 836 22.37 10.40 43.16
N THR A 837 21.77 11.58 43.09
CA THR A 837 21.07 12.20 44.21
C THR A 837 19.80 11.44 44.56
N LEU A 838 18.93 11.19 43.56
CA LEU A 838 17.64 10.54 43.76
C LEU A 838 17.78 9.10 44.31
N PHE A 839 18.72 8.33 43.76
CA PHE A 839 18.90 6.92 44.14
C PHE A 839 19.99 6.68 45.19
N GLY A 840 20.61 7.75 45.73
CA GLY A 840 21.67 7.64 46.73
C GLY A 840 22.93 6.92 46.22
N ILE A 841 23.26 7.08 44.94
CA ILE A 841 24.42 6.43 44.29
C ILE A 841 25.66 7.30 44.50
N THR A 842 26.72 6.70 45.03
CA THR A 842 27.93 7.43 45.43
C THR A 842 28.79 7.95 44.27
N ASN A 843 28.86 7.22 43.15
CA ASN A 843 29.59 7.62 41.95
C ASN A 843 29.22 6.72 40.75
N THR A 844 29.67 7.06 39.55
CA THR A 844 29.73 6.14 38.41
C THR A 844 31.07 5.41 38.35
N VAL A 845 31.09 4.30 37.60
CA VAL A 845 32.27 3.48 37.33
C VAL A 845 32.33 3.18 35.84
N ASN A 846 33.54 3.13 35.30
CA ASN A 846 33.76 2.87 33.89
C ASN A 846 33.89 1.37 33.63
N LEU A 847 33.13 0.87 32.66
CA LEU A 847 33.19 -0.51 32.19
C LEU A 847 33.81 -0.54 30.81
N GLU A 848 34.87 -1.32 30.66
CA GLU A 848 35.45 -1.65 29.36
C GLU A 848 34.96 -3.04 28.95
N LEU A 849 34.39 -3.16 27.76
CA LEU A 849 33.97 -4.43 27.18
C LEU A 849 34.87 -4.72 25.98
N ASN A 850 35.30 -5.97 25.85
CA ASN A 850 36.10 -6.45 24.73
C ASN A 850 35.62 -7.83 24.28
N VAL A 851 35.97 -8.23 23.08
CA VAL A 851 35.76 -9.59 22.58
C VAL A 851 37.08 -10.16 22.10
N SER A 852 37.28 -11.47 22.23
CA SER A 852 38.52 -12.11 21.74
C SER A 852 38.66 -12.01 20.21
N ASP A 853 37.54 -11.88 19.50
CA ASP A 853 37.44 -11.71 18.05
C ASP A 853 36.11 -11.04 17.69
N VAL A 854 36.15 -9.89 17.00
CA VAL A 854 34.96 -9.13 16.58
C VAL A 854 34.17 -9.82 15.47
N ALA A 855 34.80 -10.74 14.73
CA ALA A 855 34.12 -11.62 13.78
C ALA A 855 33.35 -12.75 14.50
N ALA A 856 33.75 -13.07 15.74
CA ALA A 856 33.19 -14.19 16.50
C ALA A 856 31.90 -13.87 17.26
N GLY A 857 31.69 -12.61 17.62
CA GLY A 857 30.52 -12.23 18.40
C GLY A 857 30.56 -10.79 18.90
N HIS A 858 29.59 -10.44 19.73
CA HIS A 858 29.50 -9.16 20.43
C HIS A 858 28.96 -9.38 21.85
N ILE A 859 28.95 -8.35 22.67
CA ILE A 859 28.43 -8.36 24.04
C ILE A 859 27.13 -7.56 24.04
N LYS A 860 26.10 -8.11 24.67
CA LYS A 860 24.92 -7.36 25.11
C LYS A 860 25.11 -6.99 26.58
N ILE A 861 25.01 -5.71 26.90
CA ILE A 861 24.98 -5.20 28.27
C ILE A 861 23.58 -4.64 28.54
N ASN A 862 22.91 -5.20 29.55
CA ASN A 862 21.52 -4.88 29.90
C ASN A 862 20.59 -4.92 28.68
N THR A 863 20.18 -3.75 28.16
CA THR A 863 19.25 -3.61 27.04
C THR A 863 19.93 -3.31 25.70
N ILE A 864 21.25 -3.11 25.67
CA ILE A 864 21.99 -2.69 24.48
C ILE A 864 22.90 -3.80 23.94
N ASP A 865 22.85 -4.03 22.64
CA ASP A 865 23.84 -4.82 21.91
C ASP A 865 25.00 -3.92 21.50
N VAL A 866 26.23 -4.22 21.92
CA VAL A 866 27.41 -3.41 21.60
C VAL A 866 27.96 -3.83 20.23
N ASN A 867 27.35 -3.29 19.17
CA ASN A 867 27.74 -3.47 17.78
C ASN A 867 27.38 -2.23 16.95
N GLY A 868 27.92 -2.13 15.74
CA GLY A 868 27.73 -0.99 14.84
C GLY A 868 26.29 -0.72 14.36
N ARG A 869 25.30 -1.52 14.76
CA ARG A 869 23.87 -1.26 14.46
C ARG A 869 23.16 -0.48 15.57
N THR A 870 23.72 -0.46 16.77
CA THR A 870 23.15 0.26 17.91
C THR A 870 23.45 1.76 17.78
N ALA A 871 22.43 2.59 17.90
CA ALA A 871 22.57 4.04 17.76
C ALA A 871 23.61 4.60 18.75
N GLY A 872 24.63 5.31 18.24
CA GLY A 872 25.71 5.87 19.06
C GLY A 872 26.80 4.87 19.44
N VAL A 873 26.82 3.69 18.84
CA VAL A 873 27.93 2.72 18.93
C VAL A 873 28.67 2.68 17.59
N ASP A 874 30.00 2.74 17.65
CA ASP A 874 30.85 2.73 16.46
C ASP A 874 30.77 1.39 15.70
N GLU A 875 31.07 1.41 14.39
CA GLU A 875 31.06 0.21 13.54
C GLU A 875 31.96 -0.91 14.10
N ASN A 876 33.11 -0.52 14.64
CA ASN A 876 34.08 -1.38 15.32
C ASN A 876 34.17 -0.98 16.79
N PRO A 877 33.25 -1.45 17.65
CA PRO A 877 33.07 -0.86 18.97
C PRO A 877 34.07 -1.32 20.02
N TYR A 878 34.85 -2.39 19.78
CA TYR A 878 35.71 -3.00 20.79
C TYR A 878 37.16 -2.51 20.71
N PRO A 879 37.82 -2.18 21.84
CA PRO A 879 37.25 -2.14 23.20
C PRO A 879 36.22 -1.00 23.34
N TRP A 880 35.06 -1.33 23.90
CA TRP A 880 33.97 -0.38 24.14
C TRP A 880 34.03 0.10 25.58
N SER A 881 33.77 1.38 25.82
CA SER A 881 33.77 1.95 27.18
C SER A 881 32.43 2.61 27.48
N GLY A 882 31.90 2.41 28.70
CA GLY A 882 30.68 3.05 29.16
C GLY A 882 30.65 3.29 30.67
N ALA A 883 30.04 4.41 31.08
CA ALA A 883 29.87 4.78 32.49
C ALA A 883 28.56 4.20 33.05
N TYR A 884 28.66 3.41 34.12
CA TYR A 884 27.53 2.79 34.80
C TYR A 884 27.51 3.17 36.29
N PHE A 885 26.35 3.06 36.91
CA PHE A 885 26.15 3.45 38.31
C PHE A 885 26.74 2.43 39.28
N LYS A 886 27.58 2.90 40.21
CA LYS A 886 28.26 2.04 41.19
C LYS A 886 27.24 1.32 42.09
N GLY A 887 27.43 0.02 42.27
CA GLY A 887 26.60 -0.80 43.15
C GLY A 887 25.27 -1.24 42.54
N ILE A 888 24.96 -0.84 41.31
CA ILE A 888 23.75 -1.27 40.58
C ILE A 888 24.10 -2.52 39.75
N PRO A 889 23.47 -3.68 39.99
CA PRO A 889 23.74 -4.88 39.20
C PRO A 889 23.43 -4.68 37.72
N ILE A 890 24.36 -5.11 36.86
CA ILE A 890 24.19 -5.14 35.40
C ILE A 890 24.23 -6.59 34.90
N VAL A 891 23.64 -6.82 33.73
CA VAL A 891 23.66 -8.12 33.05
C VAL A 891 24.54 -8.02 31.80
N LEU A 892 25.50 -8.94 31.66
CA LEU A 892 26.27 -9.10 30.43
C LEU A 892 25.91 -10.45 29.80
N GLU A 893 25.68 -10.44 28.49
CA GLU A 893 25.47 -11.64 27.69
C GLU A 893 26.46 -11.63 26.52
N ALA A 894 27.24 -12.69 26.37
CA ALA A 894 28.03 -12.91 25.17
C ALA A 894 27.10 -13.35 24.04
N LYS A 895 27.19 -12.78 22.85
CA LYS A 895 26.39 -13.12 21.66
C LYS A 895 27.33 -13.60 20.57
N GLU A 896 27.48 -14.92 20.44
CA GLU A 896 28.25 -15.52 19.35
C GLU A 896 27.57 -15.33 17.98
N LYS A 897 28.40 -15.14 16.95
CA LYS A 897 28.01 -15.19 15.55
C LYS A 897 28.11 -16.64 15.02
N PRO A 898 27.38 -16.98 13.94
CA PRO A 898 27.52 -18.29 13.28
C PRO A 898 28.99 -18.64 12.98
N GLY A 899 29.42 -19.85 13.33
CA GLY A 899 30.82 -20.28 13.21
C GLY A 899 31.62 -20.30 14.52
N TYR A 900 31.02 -19.77 15.60
CA TYR A 900 31.71 -19.60 16.86
C TYR A 900 30.83 -20.05 18.02
N THR A 901 31.47 -20.41 19.12
CA THR A 901 30.81 -20.64 20.41
C THR A 901 31.48 -19.78 21.47
N PHE A 902 30.68 -19.30 22.41
CA PHE A 902 31.22 -18.68 23.62
C PHE A 902 31.99 -19.72 24.44
N SER A 903 33.19 -19.36 24.89
CA SER A 903 34.04 -20.18 25.77
C SER A 903 33.89 -19.74 27.22
N ASN A 904 34.28 -18.49 27.52
CA ASN A 904 34.26 -17.94 28.88
C ASN A 904 34.44 -16.41 28.88
N TRP A 905 34.04 -15.80 29.98
CA TRP A 905 34.41 -14.44 30.36
C TRP A 905 35.81 -14.43 30.97
N SER A 906 36.58 -13.38 30.71
CA SER A 906 37.84 -13.05 31.40
C SER A 906 37.91 -11.57 31.77
N GLY A 907 38.85 -11.21 32.66
CA GLY A 907 39.04 -9.84 33.15
C GLY A 907 38.43 -9.67 34.55
N GLY A 908 37.43 -8.80 34.67
CA GLY A 908 36.73 -8.46 35.91
C GLY A 908 35.87 -9.59 36.47
N VAL A 909 35.66 -10.65 35.69
CA VAL A 909 35.01 -11.90 36.10
C VAL A 909 35.59 -13.06 35.29
N ASN A 910 35.62 -14.25 35.88
CA ASN A 910 35.90 -15.49 35.18
C ASN A 910 34.68 -16.40 35.32
N SER A 911 33.97 -16.64 34.21
CA SER A 911 32.74 -17.44 34.19
C SER A 911 32.56 -18.11 32.84
N THR A 912 32.08 -19.35 32.83
CA THR A 912 31.66 -20.07 31.61
C THR A 912 30.17 -19.88 31.31
N SER A 913 29.43 -19.18 32.18
CA SER A 913 28.03 -18.83 31.90
C SER A 913 27.99 -17.70 30.87
N LYS A 914 27.27 -17.92 29.77
CA LYS A 914 27.09 -16.94 28.68
C LYS A 914 26.47 -15.64 29.17
N ILE A 915 25.52 -15.75 30.11
CA ILE A 915 24.88 -14.64 30.80
C ILE A 915 25.46 -14.56 32.21
N ILE A 916 25.92 -13.39 32.60
CA ILE A 916 26.42 -13.10 33.95
C ILE A 916 25.77 -11.82 34.50
N THR A 917 25.58 -11.79 35.81
CA THR A 917 25.21 -10.57 36.54
C THR A 917 26.41 -10.11 37.35
N VAL A 918 26.80 -8.85 37.18
CA VAL A 918 27.93 -8.25 37.91
C VAL A 918 27.50 -6.96 38.57
N THR A 919 27.97 -6.73 39.79
CA THR A 919 27.72 -5.47 40.52
C THR A 919 29.00 -4.65 40.50
N PRO A 920 29.08 -3.59 39.68
CA PRO A 920 30.31 -2.87 39.47
C PRO A 920 30.57 -1.93 40.64
N ASN A 921 31.67 -2.17 41.36
CA ASN A 921 32.06 -1.41 42.57
C ASN A 921 33.30 -0.52 42.36
N SER A 922 33.99 -0.73 41.25
CA SER A 922 35.13 0.03 40.74
C SER A 922 35.10 -0.04 39.20
N ASN A 923 36.03 0.62 38.53
CA ASN A 923 36.22 0.38 37.10
C ASN A 923 36.54 -1.10 36.86
N MET A 924 35.98 -1.68 35.81
CA MET A 924 36.12 -3.10 35.47
C MET A 924 36.28 -3.26 33.96
N GLN A 925 37.01 -4.30 33.55
CA GLN A 925 37.16 -4.68 32.14
C GLN A 925 36.64 -6.09 31.96
N PHE A 926 35.87 -6.36 30.91
CA PHE A 926 35.33 -7.69 30.61
C PHE A 926 35.68 -8.08 29.19
N GLN A 927 36.08 -9.33 29.00
CA GLN A 927 36.27 -9.89 27.67
C GLN A 927 35.42 -11.15 27.50
N ALA A 928 34.57 -11.17 26.47
CA ALA A 928 33.91 -12.39 26.02
C ALA A 928 34.86 -13.14 25.08
N ASN A 929 35.26 -14.36 25.47
CA ASN A 929 36.11 -15.20 24.64
C ASN A 929 35.26 -16.18 23.85
N TYR A 930 35.54 -16.26 22.56
CA TYR A 930 34.89 -17.17 21.63
C TYR A 930 35.92 -18.13 21.06
N THR A 931 35.48 -19.35 20.79
CA THR A 931 36.26 -20.35 20.06
C THR A 931 35.56 -20.65 18.75
N VAL A 932 36.34 -20.83 17.68
CA VAL A 932 35.83 -21.28 16.39
C VAL A 932 35.20 -22.66 16.57
N ILE A 933 34.05 -22.89 15.95
CA ILE A 933 33.49 -24.23 15.78
C ILE A 933 34.18 -24.82 14.55
N ASP A 934 35.05 -25.81 14.77
CA ASP A 934 35.66 -26.55 13.68
C ASP A 934 34.56 -27.15 12.79
N ASP A 935 34.76 -27.10 11.47
CA ASP A 935 33.82 -27.64 10.47
C ASP A 935 32.39 -27.03 10.56
N PHE A 936 32.26 -25.73 10.89
CA PHE A 936 30.97 -25.06 10.85
C PHE A 936 30.42 -24.93 9.42
N SER A 937 29.17 -25.37 9.23
CA SER A 937 28.45 -25.22 7.97
C SER A 937 27.92 -23.80 7.82
N HIS A 938 28.50 -23.04 6.89
CA HIS A 938 28.08 -21.68 6.59
C HIS A 938 26.99 -21.66 5.52
N LEU A 939 26.06 -20.71 5.63
CA LEU A 939 25.17 -20.35 4.54
C LEU A 939 26.00 -19.76 3.39
N ALA A 940 26.04 -20.46 2.26
CA ALA A 940 26.74 -20.03 1.05
C ALA A 940 25.83 -19.16 0.17
N TYR A 941 24.57 -19.58 -0.02
CA TYR A 941 23.58 -18.91 -0.86
C TYR A 941 22.19 -18.95 -0.24
N PHE A 942 21.41 -17.89 -0.44
CA PHE A 942 20.00 -17.86 -0.06
C PHE A 942 19.16 -17.06 -1.06
N TRP A 943 17.94 -17.53 -1.31
CA TRP A 943 16.93 -16.85 -2.12
C TRP A 943 15.76 -16.42 -1.23
N LEU A 944 15.75 -15.13 -0.91
CA LEU A 944 14.59 -14.42 -0.38
C LEU A 944 13.65 -14.08 -1.53
N PHE A 945 12.37 -14.39 -1.40
CA PHE A 945 11.35 -13.95 -2.36
C PHE A 945 10.50 -12.86 -1.71
N ASP A 946 10.43 -11.69 -2.33
CA ASP A 946 9.73 -10.53 -1.81
C ASP A 946 8.82 -9.90 -2.89
N ALA A 947 8.26 -8.73 -2.60
CA ALA A 947 7.38 -7.99 -3.51
C ALA A 947 8.11 -7.41 -4.74
N MET A 948 9.44 -7.38 -4.77
CA MET A 948 10.22 -6.87 -5.92
C MET A 948 10.15 -7.82 -7.11
N ILE A 949 9.82 -9.09 -6.88
CA ILE A 949 9.55 -10.03 -7.96
C ILE A 949 8.15 -9.70 -8.54
N PRO A 950 8.00 -9.51 -9.87
CA PRO A 950 6.70 -9.23 -10.46
C PRO A 950 5.68 -10.34 -10.17
N ASN A 951 4.49 -9.94 -9.73
CA ASN A 951 3.38 -10.88 -9.53
C ASN A 951 2.83 -11.38 -10.87
N ASP A 952 2.27 -12.60 -10.87
CA ASP A 952 1.52 -13.18 -12.00
C ASP A 952 2.26 -13.13 -13.37
N THR A 953 3.59 -13.04 -13.34
CA THR A 953 4.45 -12.92 -14.53
C THR A 953 5.36 -14.15 -14.62
N PRO A 954 5.39 -14.87 -15.77
CA PRO A 954 6.29 -16.00 -15.96
C PRO A 954 7.76 -15.60 -15.83
N LEU A 955 8.46 -16.28 -14.92
CA LEU A 955 9.86 -16.10 -14.62
C LEU A 955 10.70 -17.17 -15.32
N GLN A 956 11.86 -16.78 -15.84
CA GLN A 956 12.85 -17.72 -16.41
C GLN A 956 14.00 -17.97 -15.44
N LYS A 957 14.37 -16.95 -14.67
CA LYS A 957 15.52 -16.96 -13.76
C LYS A 957 15.23 -16.14 -12.51
N VAL A 958 15.80 -16.57 -11.39
CA VAL A 958 15.79 -15.81 -10.12
C VAL A 958 17.17 -15.89 -9.47
N ASN A 959 17.81 -14.73 -9.26
CA ASN A 959 19.13 -14.66 -8.64
C ASN A 959 19.02 -14.79 -7.11
N SER A 960 20.08 -15.31 -6.48
CA SER A 960 20.19 -15.35 -5.02
C SER A 960 20.23 -13.94 -4.45
N THR A 961 19.55 -13.72 -3.33
CA THR A 961 19.54 -12.43 -2.61
C THR A 961 20.70 -12.32 -1.63
N TYR A 962 21.32 -13.45 -1.26
CA TYR A 962 22.50 -13.50 -0.42
C TYR A 962 23.53 -14.48 -0.99
N THR A 963 24.80 -14.06 -0.95
CA THR A 963 25.95 -14.85 -1.39
C THR A 963 27.10 -14.61 -0.42
N ARG A 964 27.72 -15.66 0.11
CA ARG A 964 28.85 -15.52 1.04
C ARG A 964 30.17 -15.19 0.33
N ASN A 965 30.42 -15.80 -0.83
CA ASN A 965 31.67 -15.66 -1.59
C ASN A 965 31.60 -14.59 -2.69
N GLY A 966 30.52 -13.79 -2.75
CA GLY A 966 30.31 -12.77 -3.78
C GLY A 966 30.04 -13.31 -5.19
N LEU A 967 29.91 -14.63 -5.36
CA LEU A 967 29.63 -15.24 -6.66
C LEU A 967 28.12 -15.27 -6.93
N VAL A 968 27.74 -15.13 -8.20
CA VAL A 968 26.34 -15.19 -8.61
C VAL A 968 25.83 -16.63 -8.55
N ALA A 969 24.71 -16.83 -7.87
CA ALA A 969 23.92 -18.05 -7.92
C ALA A 969 22.53 -17.75 -8.51
N GLU A 970 21.99 -18.66 -9.31
CA GLU A 970 20.67 -18.49 -9.92
C GLU A 970 19.83 -19.77 -9.88
N ILE A 971 18.51 -19.59 -9.83
CA ILE A 971 17.52 -20.62 -10.15
C ILE A 971 17.12 -20.39 -11.60
N ALA A 972 17.36 -21.36 -12.48
CA ALA A 972 16.89 -21.36 -13.86
C ALA A 972 15.69 -22.30 -14.01
N TYR A 973 14.62 -21.83 -14.64
CA TYR A 973 13.42 -22.62 -14.90
C TYR A 973 13.36 -23.11 -16.35
N THR A 974 13.06 -24.39 -16.53
CA THR A 974 12.74 -24.98 -17.84
C THR A 974 11.31 -25.47 -17.82
N SER A 975 10.50 -25.02 -18.78
CA SER A 975 9.13 -25.46 -18.96
C SER A 975 9.07 -26.76 -19.75
N SER A 976 8.08 -27.62 -19.47
CA SER A 976 7.76 -28.76 -20.34
C SER A 976 7.12 -28.36 -21.68
N LEU A 977 6.74 -27.09 -21.85
CA LEU A 977 6.16 -26.57 -23.08
C LEU A 977 7.18 -25.73 -23.87
N MET A 978 7.28 -25.99 -25.18
CA MET A 978 8.13 -25.20 -26.07
C MET A 978 7.62 -23.76 -26.20
N GLY A 979 8.55 -22.80 -26.29
CA GLY A 979 8.25 -21.38 -26.48
C GLY A 979 8.05 -20.57 -25.20
N TYR A 980 8.35 -21.15 -24.02
CA TYR A 980 8.36 -20.42 -22.75
C TYR A 980 9.50 -19.37 -22.73
N PRO A 981 9.29 -18.15 -22.17
CA PRO A 981 8.12 -17.68 -21.44
C PRO A 981 6.97 -17.26 -22.36
N PHE A 982 5.76 -17.57 -21.93
CA PHE A 982 4.54 -17.19 -22.63
C PHE A 982 4.12 -15.78 -22.26
N THR A 983 3.45 -15.06 -23.17
CA THR A 983 2.75 -13.78 -22.90
C THR A 983 1.26 -14.02 -22.69
N SER A 984 0.51 -13.01 -22.22
CA SER A 984 -0.95 -13.09 -22.03
C SER A 984 -1.75 -13.48 -23.28
N THR A 985 -1.15 -13.33 -24.46
CA THR A 985 -1.72 -13.71 -25.76
C THR A 985 -1.48 -15.17 -26.16
N SER A 986 -0.62 -15.90 -25.43
CA SER A 986 -0.32 -17.30 -25.73
C SER A 986 -1.41 -18.24 -25.20
N PRO A 987 -1.81 -19.29 -25.93
CA PRO A 987 -2.72 -20.32 -25.40
C PRO A 987 -2.12 -21.13 -24.23
N ASN A 988 -0.80 -21.01 -24.04
CA ASN A 988 -0.06 -21.59 -22.94
C ASN A 988 0.23 -20.59 -21.82
N TRP A 989 -0.36 -19.39 -21.86
CA TRP A 989 -0.21 -18.40 -20.79
C TRP A 989 -0.46 -19.03 -19.42
N ARG A 990 0.54 -18.94 -18.54
CA ARG A 990 0.53 -19.48 -17.16
C ARG A 990 0.33 -20.99 -17.04
N LYS A 991 0.65 -21.76 -18.09
CA LYS A 991 0.73 -23.22 -18.05
C LYS A 991 2.18 -23.65 -18.01
N ALA A 992 2.51 -24.65 -17.19
CA ALA A 992 3.88 -25.15 -17.02
C ALA A 992 4.87 -23.99 -16.76
N SER A 993 4.50 -23.04 -15.89
CA SER A 993 5.20 -21.77 -15.66
C SER A 993 5.76 -21.65 -14.24
N LEU A 994 6.83 -20.86 -14.07
CA LEU A 994 7.32 -20.41 -12.78
C LEU A 994 6.85 -18.97 -12.54
N GLU A 995 6.19 -18.72 -11.42
CA GLU A 995 5.59 -17.42 -11.09
C GLU A 995 5.83 -17.09 -9.61
N ARG A 996 5.75 -15.80 -9.25
CA ARG A 996 5.68 -15.41 -7.84
C ARG A 996 4.27 -15.63 -7.30
N LYS A 997 4.15 -16.00 -6.02
CA LYS A 997 2.88 -16.08 -5.28
C LYS A 997 2.97 -15.40 -3.91
N ASN A 998 1.88 -14.78 -3.45
CA ASN A 998 1.74 -14.30 -2.06
C ASN A 998 1.52 -15.50 -1.12
N ALA A 999 2.56 -16.31 -0.91
CA ALA A 999 2.53 -17.49 -0.04
C ALA A 999 3.78 -17.49 0.87
N PRO A 1000 3.81 -16.60 1.88
CA PRO A 1000 4.92 -16.51 2.82
C PRO A 1000 5.00 -17.76 3.71
N THR A 1001 6.22 -18.12 4.15
CA THR A 1001 6.41 -19.08 5.23
C THR A 1001 7.71 -18.80 5.98
N LEU A 1002 7.69 -18.97 7.30
CA LEU A 1002 8.88 -18.91 8.18
C LEU A 1002 9.81 -20.10 7.94
N ILE A 1003 9.29 -21.20 7.39
CA ILE A 1003 10.04 -22.45 7.27
C ILE A 1003 11.26 -22.24 6.38
N ASN A 1004 12.44 -22.57 6.90
CA ASN A 1004 13.75 -22.37 6.28
C ASN A 1004 14.17 -20.92 6.05
N TYR A 1005 13.46 -19.93 6.60
CA TYR A 1005 13.88 -18.52 6.55
C TYR A 1005 15.21 -18.31 7.29
N SER A 1006 16.11 -17.52 6.71
CA SER A 1006 17.38 -17.15 7.33
C SER A 1006 17.47 -15.64 7.54
N PRO A 1007 17.36 -15.15 8.79
CA PRO A 1007 17.56 -13.73 9.09
C PRO A 1007 18.92 -13.24 8.59
N LEU A 1008 19.98 -14.04 8.74
CA LEU A 1008 21.34 -13.70 8.30
C LEU A 1008 21.39 -13.28 6.82
N ALA A 1009 20.66 -14.00 5.97
CA ALA A 1009 20.59 -13.70 4.55
C ALA A 1009 19.80 -12.42 4.21
N ASN A 1010 19.06 -11.90 5.18
CA ASN A 1010 18.23 -10.70 5.06
C ASN A 1010 18.64 -9.64 6.10
N LYS A 1011 19.96 -9.42 6.29
CA LYS A 1011 20.51 -8.41 7.21
C LYS A 1011 20.04 -8.57 8.67
N ASP A 1012 19.85 -9.81 9.10
CA ASP A 1012 19.27 -10.24 10.39
C ASP A 1012 17.86 -9.70 10.66
N THR A 1013 17.10 -9.40 9.60
CA THR A 1013 15.71 -8.99 9.72
C THR A 1013 14.86 -10.20 10.19
N PRO A 1014 14.03 -10.05 11.24
CA PRO A 1014 13.08 -11.10 11.63
C PRO A 1014 12.14 -11.49 10.48
N TYR A 1015 11.60 -12.70 10.53
CA TYR A 1015 10.61 -13.14 9.55
C TYR A 1015 9.36 -12.25 9.61
N SER A 1016 8.84 -11.87 8.43
CA SER A 1016 7.58 -11.17 8.28
C SER A 1016 6.78 -11.77 7.11
N SER A 1017 5.55 -12.20 7.38
CA SER A 1017 4.64 -12.71 6.35
C SER A 1017 4.23 -11.64 5.34
N GLN A 1018 4.37 -10.36 5.68
CA GLN A 1018 4.01 -9.23 4.82
C GLN A 1018 5.13 -8.86 3.84
N ILE A 1019 6.39 -9.21 4.12
CA ILE A 1019 7.53 -9.01 3.21
C ILE A 1019 7.72 -10.25 2.33
N MET A 1020 7.62 -11.43 2.95
CA MET A 1020 7.89 -12.71 2.29
C MET A 1020 6.85 -13.05 1.23
N ARG A 1021 7.33 -13.59 0.12
CA ARG A 1021 6.56 -14.20 -0.98
C ARG A 1021 7.08 -15.62 -1.19
N GLY A 1022 6.52 -16.34 -2.15
CA GLY A 1022 7.01 -17.65 -2.58
C GLY A 1022 7.09 -17.73 -4.11
N LEU A 1023 7.74 -18.78 -4.60
CA LEU A 1023 7.66 -19.17 -6.00
C LEU A 1023 6.63 -20.28 -6.17
N GLN A 1024 5.94 -20.27 -7.30
CA GLN A 1024 4.95 -21.26 -7.70
C GLN A 1024 5.35 -21.85 -9.04
N VAL A 1025 5.52 -23.16 -9.10
CA VAL A 1025 5.54 -23.90 -10.37
C VAL A 1025 4.11 -24.33 -10.65
N LYS A 1026 3.47 -23.63 -11.59
CA LYS A 1026 2.08 -23.85 -11.96
C LYS A 1026 2.01 -24.97 -12.99
N GLN A 1027 1.18 -25.98 -12.68
CA GLN A 1027 0.93 -27.13 -13.55
C GLN A 1027 2.23 -27.83 -13.98
N PRO A 1028 2.98 -28.47 -13.06
CA PRO A 1028 4.25 -29.13 -13.37
C PRO A 1028 4.11 -30.41 -14.23
N PHE A 1029 3.08 -30.52 -15.09
CA PHE A 1029 2.86 -31.65 -15.98
C PHE A 1029 3.98 -31.81 -17.02
N LYS A 1030 4.08 -32.98 -17.61
CA LYS A 1030 4.98 -33.40 -18.67
C LYS A 1030 4.29 -33.27 -20.02
N SER A 1031 5.06 -32.90 -21.03
CA SER A 1031 4.62 -32.87 -22.43
C SER A 1031 5.53 -33.77 -23.26
N GLY A 1032 5.04 -34.95 -23.63
CA GLY A 1032 5.88 -36.01 -24.19
C GLY A 1032 7.00 -36.40 -23.21
N SER A 1033 8.26 -36.26 -23.62
CA SER A 1033 9.44 -36.49 -22.77
C SER A 1033 9.93 -35.26 -22.02
N LEU A 1034 9.31 -34.09 -22.22
CA LEU A 1034 9.72 -32.83 -21.58
C LEU A 1034 9.05 -32.70 -20.21
N GLU A 1035 9.78 -32.14 -19.25
CA GLU A 1035 9.34 -31.96 -17.86
C GLU A 1035 9.73 -30.57 -17.33
N ASN A 1036 9.00 -30.09 -16.33
CA ASN A 1036 9.32 -28.82 -15.67
C ASN A 1036 10.45 -29.03 -14.67
N THR A 1037 11.47 -28.17 -14.71
CA THR A 1037 12.63 -28.29 -13.83
C THR A 1037 13.08 -26.96 -13.27
N LEU A 1038 13.46 -26.95 -11.99
CA LEU A 1038 14.21 -25.85 -11.37
C LEU A 1038 15.67 -26.27 -11.23
N GLN A 1039 16.55 -25.57 -11.93
CA GLN A 1039 17.98 -25.82 -11.91
C GLN A 1039 18.68 -24.75 -11.07
N LEU A 1040 19.28 -25.17 -9.96
CA LEU A 1040 20.16 -24.36 -9.14
C LEU A 1040 21.55 -24.38 -9.77
N ASN A 1041 22.00 -23.23 -10.28
CA ASN A 1041 23.34 -23.02 -10.83
C ASN A 1041 24.18 -22.30 -9.79
N VAL A 1042 25.11 -23.01 -9.14
CA VAL A 1042 25.89 -22.48 -8.02
C VAL A 1042 27.36 -22.88 -8.06
N SER A 1043 28.22 -22.06 -7.47
CA SER A 1043 29.62 -22.41 -7.26
C SER A 1043 29.82 -22.84 -5.82
N THR A 1044 30.18 -24.10 -5.60
CA THR A 1044 30.58 -24.61 -4.28
C THR A 1044 32.10 -24.51 -4.08
N LYS A 1045 32.79 -23.70 -4.88
CA LYS A 1045 34.22 -23.41 -4.70
C LYS A 1045 34.50 -22.96 -3.26
N ASN A 1046 35.50 -23.57 -2.64
CA ASN A 1046 35.89 -23.41 -1.23
C ASN A 1046 34.88 -23.96 -0.19
N PHE A 1047 33.84 -24.68 -0.60
CA PHE A 1047 32.90 -25.33 0.30
C PHE A 1047 32.90 -26.85 0.11
N LYS A 1048 32.86 -27.61 1.21
CA LYS A 1048 32.63 -29.07 1.25
C LYS A 1048 31.36 -29.35 2.02
N GLU A 1049 30.90 -30.61 1.98
CA GLU A 1049 29.76 -31.07 2.77
C GLU A 1049 28.47 -30.29 2.47
N ILE A 1050 28.20 -30.11 1.17
CA ILE A 1050 27.14 -29.25 0.68
C ILE A 1050 25.76 -29.78 1.05
N LYS A 1051 24.88 -28.90 1.51
CA LYS A 1051 23.46 -29.17 1.77
C LYS A 1051 22.59 -28.15 1.06
N VAL A 1052 21.49 -28.61 0.46
CA VAL A 1052 20.49 -27.75 -0.18
C VAL A 1052 19.19 -27.90 0.58
N SER A 1053 18.63 -26.81 1.09
CA SER A 1053 17.35 -26.85 1.82
C SER A 1053 16.36 -25.81 1.31
N PHE A 1054 15.06 -26.10 1.45
CA PHE A 1054 13.97 -25.22 1.03
C PHE A 1054 12.65 -25.62 1.67
N ALA A 1055 11.70 -24.69 1.75
CA ALA A 1055 10.31 -24.99 2.10
C ALA A 1055 9.51 -25.33 0.85
N ILE A 1056 8.68 -26.37 0.90
CA ILE A 1056 7.85 -26.80 -0.24
C ILE A 1056 6.48 -27.31 0.21
N ASN A 1057 5.45 -27.03 -0.57
CA ASN A 1057 4.15 -27.71 -0.51
C ASN A 1057 3.57 -27.91 -1.92
N SER A 1058 2.49 -28.69 -2.04
CA SER A 1058 1.73 -28.84 -3.27
C SER A 1058 0.24 -29.06 -2.98
N ASP A 1059 -0.62 -28.43 -3.77
CA ASP A 1059 -2.08 -28.67 -3.79
C ASP A 1059 -2.46 -29.96 -4.55
N GLY A 1060 -1.51 -30.91 -4.67
CA GLY A 1060 -1.65 -32.17 -5.38
C GLY A 1060 -1.07 -32.19 -6.80
N ALA A 1061 -0.48 -31.09 -7.27
CA ALA A 1061 0.19 -31.03 -8.58
C ALA A 1061 1.43 -31.93 -8.69
N ALA A 1062 2.09 -32.22 -7.56
CA ALA A 1062 3.15 -33.20 -7.47
C ALA A 1062 3.08 -33.88 -6.10
N GLN A 1063 3.34 -35.18 -6.06
CA GLN A 1063 3.36 -35.99 -4.83
C GLN A 1063 4.78 -36.22 -4.32
N THR A 1064 5.78 -36.14 -5.19
CA THR A 1064 7.19 -36.34 -4.86
C THR A 1064 8.07 -35.33 -5.57
N LEU A 1065 9.14 -34.92 -4.92
CA LEU A 1065 10.24 -34.21 -5.59
C LEU A 1065 11.27 -35.24 -6.05
N ILE A 1066 11.90 -35.02 -7.21
CA ILE A 1066 13.03 -35.81 -7.68
C ILE A 1066 14.21 -34.86 -7.81
N VAL A 1067 15.36 -35.24 -7.26
CA VAL A 1067 16.56 -34.40 -7.24
C VAL A 1067 17.70 -35.13 -7.94
N ASP A 1068 18.34 -34.46 -8.89
CA ASP A 1068 19.57 -34.90 -9.53
C ASP A 1068 20.63 -33.78 -9.57
N TYR A 1069 21.89 -34.15 -9.78
CA TYR A 1069 23.00 -33.21 -9.91
C TYR A 1069 23.82 -33.47 -11.17
N TRP A 1070 24.48 -32.43 -11.65
CA TRP A 1070 25.34 -32.51 -12.82
C TRP A 1070 26.72 -33.05 -12.44
N ASN A 1071 27.16 -34.14 -13.05
CA ASN A 1071 28.49 -34.71 -12.82
C ASN A 1071 29.56 -34.20 -13.80
N GLY A 1072 29.25 -33.18 -14.61
CA GLY A 1072 30.10 -32.69 -15.71
C GLY A 1072 29.68 -33.18 -17.09
N THR A 1073 28.97 -34.31 -17.18
CA THR A 1073 28.59 -34.95 -18.47
C THR A 1073 27.10 -35.33 -18.56
N ALA A 1074 26.48 -35.66 -17.43
CA ALA A 1074 25.08 -36.05 -17.35
C ALA A 1074 24.48 -35.69 -15.99
N TRP A 1075 23.14 -35.65 -15.94
CA TRP A 1075 22.38 -35.57 -14.70
C TRP A 1075 22.32 -36.95 -14.05
N VAL A 1076 22.74 -37.06 -12.79
CA VAL A 1076 22.80 -38.32 -12.05
C VAL A 1076 22.17 -38.20 -10.67
N THR A 1077 21.75 -39.34 -10.11
CA THR A 1077 21.18 -39.47 -8.75
C THR A 1077 22.05 -40.34 -7.84
N ASN A 1078 23.21 -40.83 -8.32
CA ASN A 1078 24.07 -41.72 -7.57
C ASN A 1078 24.55 -41.07 -6.26
N GLY A 1079 24.45 -41.79 -5.15
CA GLY A 1079 24.79 -41.28 -3.82
C GLY A 1079 23.74 -40.37 -3.19
N ILE A 1080 22.67 -40.02 -3.92
CA ILE A 1080 21.52 -39.28 -3.41
C ILE A 1080 20.30 -40.20 -3.43
N SER A 1081 19.94 -40.76 -2.28
CA SER A 1081 18.68 -41.47 -2.14
C SER A 1081 17.62 -40.52 -1.63
N TYR A 1082 16.89 -39.84 -2.52
CA TYR A 1082 15.78 -39.02 -2.05
C TYR A 1082 14.74 -38.66 -3.11
N ALA A 1083 13.51 -39.12 -2.90
CA ALA A 1083 12.31 -38.62 -3.57
C ALA A 1083 11.27 -38.23 -2.52
N PRO A 1084 11.43 -37.07 -1.83
CA PRO A 1084 10.60 -36.75 -0.68
C PRO A 1084 9.17 -36.56 -1.11
N ALA A 1085 8.24 -37.09 -0.31
CA ALA A 1085 6.83 -36.77 -0.44
C ALA A 1085 6.62 -35.25 -0.27
N ILE A 1086 5.71 -34.70 -1.05
CA ILE A 1086 5.24 -33.32 -0.97
C ILE A 1086 3.78 -33.37 -0.48
N THR A 1087 3.49 -32.58 0.54
CA THR A 1087 2.15 -32.48 1.17
C THR A 1087 1.49 -31.14 0.83
N SER A 1088 0.22 -30.98 1.21
CA SER A 1088 -0.50 -29.70 1.11
C SER A 1088 0.01 -28.63 2.07
N GLU A 1089 0.71 -29.02 3.15
CA GLU A 1089 1.35 -28.10 4.09
C GLU A 1089 2.83 -27.90 3.75
N TYR A 1090 3.35 -26.70 4.06
CA TYR A 1090 4.78 -26.40 3.89
C TYR A 1090 5.64 -27.30 4.78
N GLN A 1091 6.66 -27.90 4.18
CA GLN A 1091 7.66 -28.69 4.88
C GLN A 1091 9.07 -28.25 4.47
N LYS A 1092 10.01 -28.20 5.43
CA LYS A 1092 11.44 -28.08 5.10
C LYS A 1092 11.90 -29.40 4.47
N LYS A 1093 12.50 -29.32 3.29
CA LYS A 1093 13.27 -30.41 2.69
C LYS A 1093 14.73 -30.02 2.70
N GLU A 1094 15.59 -31.00 2.97
CA GLU A 1094 17.03 -30.87 2.93
C GLU A 1094 17.59 -32.03 2.12
N ILE A 1095 18.47 -31.71 1.19
CA ILE A 1095 19.18 -32.65 0.33
C ILE A 1095 20.65 -32.57 0.72
N ASP A 1096 21.17 -33.68 1.22
CA ASP A 1096 22.55 -33.77 1.71
C ASP A 1096 23.46 -34.31 0.60
N PHE A 1097 24.41 -33.49 0.17
CA PHE A 1097 25.44 -33.85 -0.81
C PHE A 1097 26.79 -34.10 -0.16
N SER A 1098 26.89 -34.18 1.17
CA SER A 1098 28.17 -34.34 1.88
C SER A 1098 28.93 -35.62 1.54
N THR A 1099 28.23 -36.64 1.05
CA THR A 1099 28.85 -37.89 0.59
C THR A 1099 29.20 -37.88 -0.91
N ILE A 1100 29.01 -36.74 -1.60
CA ILE A 1100 29.24 -36.56 -3.03
C ILE A 1100 30.50 -35.71 -3.24
N PRO A 1101 31.67 -36.31 -3.53
CA PRO A 1101 32.92 -35.54 -3.67
C PRO A 1101 32.90 -34.49 -4.80
N LEU A 1102 32.03 -34.65 -5.80
CA LEU A 1102 31.84 -33.68 -6.88
C LEU A 1102 31.07 -32.43 -6.44
N ALA A 1103 30.37 -32.47 -5.31
CA ALA A 1103 29.73 -31.29 -4.74
C ALA A 1103 30.74 -30.40 -4.02
N ASP A 1104 31.87 -30.96 -3.57
CA ASP A 1104 32.90 -30.21 -2.85
C ASP A 1104 33.78 -29.43 -3.81
N ASN A 1105 34.02 -28.15 -3.51
CA ASN A 1105 34.93 -27.25 -4.22
C ASN A 1105 34.73 -27.23 -5.75
N ASN A 1106 33.47 -27.15 -6.20
CA ASN A 1106 33.12 -27.22 -7.61
C ASN A 1106 32.57 -25.87 -8.11
N ALA A 1107 33.27 -25.26 -9.07
CA ALA A 1107 32.89 -23.96 -9.63
C ALA A 1107 31.62 -23.98 -10.50
N ASP A 1108 31.16 -25.16 -10.91
CA ASP A 1108 29.99 -25.37 -11.78
C ASP A 1108 29.04 -26.44 -11.19
N PHE A 1109 28.83 -26.41 -9.88
CA PHE A 1109 27.92 -27.32 -9.21
C PHE A 1109 26.47 -27.00 -9.59
N LYS A 1110 25.75 -28.01 -10.10
CA LYS A 1110 24.35 -27.84 -10.52
C LYS A 1110 23.47 -28.89 -9.91
N VAL A 1111 22.37 -28.44 -9.34
CA VAL A 1111 21.31 -29.30 -8.79
C VAL A 1111 20.03 -29.02 -9.56
N ARG A 1112 19.27 -30.05 -9.90
CA ARG A 1112 18.02 -29.92 -10.63
C ARG A 1112 16.90 -30.62 -9.88
N LEU A 1113 15.85 -29.85 -9.62
CA LEU A 1113 14.62 -30.28 -8.96
C LEU A 1113 13.56 -30.55 -10.02
N ARG A 1114 12.91 -31.70 -9.91
CA ARG A 1114 11.87 -32.18 -10.82
C ARG A 1114 10.67 -32.70 -10.03
N PHE A 1115 9.53 -32.79 -10.68
CA PHE A 1115 8.26 -33.11 -10.03
C PHE A 1115 7.74 -34.49 -10.47
N GLY A 1116 7.27 -35.28 -9.52
CA GLY A 1116 6.73 -36.62 -9.74
C GLY A 1116 5.41 -36.84 -9.01
N GLY A 1117 4.61 -37.78 -9.50
CA GLY A 1117 3.29 -38.11 -8.99
C GLY A 1117 2.59 -39.13 -9.87
N SER A 1118 1.42 -39.60 -9.44
CA SER A 1118 0.64 -40.62 -10.14
C SER A 1118 0.13 -40.21 -11.53
N ASP A 1119 -0.18 -38.93 -11.73
CA ASP A 1119 -0.53 -38.37 -13.04
C ASP A 1119 0.23 -37.06 -13.25
N MET A 1120 1.31 -37.15 -14.03
CA MET A 1120 2.12 -35.99 -14.41
C MET A 1120 1.77 -35.49 -15.80
N PHE A 1121 0.64 -35.85 -16.42
CA PHE A 1121 0.28 -35.38 -17.77
C PHE A 1121 -1.03 -34.58 -17.77
N ALA A 1122 -1.86 -34.73 -16.74
CA ALA A 1122 -3.07 -33.95 -16.58
C ALA A 1122 -2.80 -32.47 -16.28
N ASN A 1123 -3.56 -31.59 -16.94
CA ASN A 1123 -3.61 -30.19 -16.60
C ASN A 1123 -4.81 -29.91 -15.69
N GLU A 1124 -4.56 -29.88 -14.38
CA GLU A 1124 -5.61 -29.71 -13.36
C GLU A 1124 -5.64 -28.31 -12.72
N GLY A 1125 -4.87 -27.34 -13.23
CA GLY A 1125 -4.79 -26.00 -12.60
C GLY A 1125 -3.95 -25.91 -11.32
N LYS A 1126 -3.49 -27.04 -10.79
CA LYS A 1126 -2.71 -27.21 -9.55
C LYS A 1126 -1.27 -26.70 -9.64
N ALA A 1127 -0.60 -26.56 -8.49
CA ALA A 1127 0.78 -26.08 -8.40
C ALA A 1127 1.63 -26.65 -7.24
N VAL A 1128 2.93 -26.38 -7.33
CA VAL A 1128 3.90 -26.61 -6.25
C VAL A 1128 4.44 -25.25 -5.80
N LEU A 1129 4.41 -24.94 -4.50
CA LEU A 1129 4.99 -23.73 -3.95
C LEU A 1129 6.34 -24.04 -3.31
N ILE A 1130 7.33 -23.18 -3.55
CA ILE A 1130 8.68 -23.31 -2.99
C ILE A 1130 9.09 -21.96 -2.39
N ASN A 1131 9.72 -22.00 -1.23
CA ASN A 1131 10.16 -20.80 -0.50
C ASN A 1131 11.54 -21.02 0.15
N ASN A 1132 12.21 -19.92 0.51
CA ASN A 1132 13.44 -19.89 1.31
C ASN A 1132 14.49 -20.93 0.90
N ILE A 1133 14.94 -20.90 -0.37
CA ILE A 1133 15.97 -21.84 -0.84
C ILE A 1133 17.31 -21.41 -0.24
N ALA A 1134 18.02 -22.35 0.38
CA ALA A 1134 19.29 -22.15 1.05
C ALA A 1134 20.30 -23.21 0.60
N ILE A 1135 21.56 -22.82 0.46
CA ILE A 1135 22.68 -23.74 0.26
C ILE A 1135 23.70 -23.47 1.34
N GLU A 1136 24.06 -24.52 2.05
CA GLU A 1136 25.01 -24.50 3.16
C GLU A 1136 26.17 -25.46 2.89
N GLY A 1137 27.32 -25.19 3.48
CA GLY A 1137 28.48 -26.07 3.41
C GLY A 1137 29.59 -25.62 4.33
N ILE A 1138 30.52 -26.51 4.62
CA ILE A 1138 31.70 -26.19 5.42
C ILE A 1138 32.71 -25.50 4.53
N GLU A 1139 33.09 -24.29 4.91
CA GLU A 1139 34.13 -23.55 4.21
C GLU A 1139 35.50 -24.20 4.50
N PHE A 1140 36.22 -24.61 3.46
CA PHE A 1140 37.55 -25.20 3.60
C PHE A 1140 38.52 -24.56 2.60
N GLY A 1141 39.74 -24.31 3.06
CA GLY A 1141 40.74 -23.64 2.26
C GLY A 1141 40.63 -22.11 2.30
N LEU A 1142 40.70 -21.54 3.51
CA LEU A 1142 41.44 -20.30 3.66
C LEU A 1142 42.91 -20.68 3.79
N SER A 1143 43.63 -20.81 2.66
CA SER A 1143 44.95 -20.20 2.71
C SER A 1143 44.65 -18.72 2.88
N ALA A 1144 44.93 -18.18 4.06
CA ALA A 1144 45.07 -16.75 4.18
C ALA A 1144 45.86 -16.30 2.94
N GLU A 1145 45.44 -15.24 2.26
CA GLU A 1145 46.47 -14.41 1.67
C GLU A 1145 47.39 -14.13 2.85
N THR A 1146 48.55 -14.80 2.89
CA THR A 1146 49.65 -14.32 3.67
C THR A 1146 49.87 -12.93 3.10
N PHE A 1147 49.28 -11.93 3.75
CA PHE A 1147 49.77 -10.58 3.69
C PHE A 1147 51.20 -10.73 4.15
N THR A 1148 52.11 -10.85 3.19
CA THR A 1148 53.49 -10.54 3.44
C THR A 1148 53.39 -9.09 3.86
N GLN A 1149 53.68 -8.77 5.13
CA GLN A 1149 53.82 -7.39 5.55
C GLN A 1149 54.91 -6.80 4.64
N ILE A 1150 54.50 -6.05 3.61
CA ILE A 1150 55.45 -5.55 2.60
C ILE A 1150 56.23 -4.36 3.17
N GLN A 1151 55.75 -3.72 4.25
CA GLN A 1151 56.33 -2.47 4.76
C GLN A 1151 56.16 -2.25 6.26
N ASP A 1152 57.22 -1.72 6.87
CA ASP A 1152 57.15 -0.89 8.06
C ASP A 1152 57.01 0.57 7.63
N LEU A 1153 55.86 1.19 7.88
CA LEU A 1153 55.68 2.63 7.71
C LEU A 1153 56.20 3.34 8.96
N LYS A 1154 57.33 4.04 8.84
CA LYS A 1154 57.81 4.91 9.90
C LYS A 1154 57.12 6.27 9.79
N VAL A 1155 56.12 6.45 10.64
CA VAL A 1155 55.41 7.72 10.81
C VAL A 1155 56.12 8.51 11.91
N PHE A 1156 56.68 9.66 11.55
CA PHE A 1156 57.25 10.59 12.52
C PHE A 1156 56.25 11.73 12.73
N PRO A 1157 55.50 11.75 13.85
CA PRO A 1157 54.75 12.93 14.21
C PRO A 1157 55.74 14.08 14.47
N ASN A 1158 55.56 15.21 13.79
CA ASN A 1158 56.30 16.43 14.11
C ASN A 1158 55.51 17.21 15.17
N PRO A 1159 55.93 17.26 16.44
CA PRO A 1159 55.18 17.92 17.50
C PRO A 1159 55.17 19.46 17.42
N THR A 1160 55.69 20.04 16.33
CA THR A 1160 55.81 21.50 16.13
C THR A 1160 55.04 22.07 14.95
N ASN A 1161 54.42 21.23 14.11
CA ASN A 1161 53.49 21.66 13.07
C ASN A 1161 52.49 20.53 12.71
N ASP A 1162 51.40 20.87 12.02
CA ASP A 1162 50.37 19.91 11.60
C ASP A 1162 50.80 19.02 10.41
N GLU A 1163 52.11 18.81 10.21
CA GLU A 1163 52.65 18.01 9.11
C GLU A 1163 53.11 16.63 9.59
N ILE A 1164 52.64 15.59 8.91
CA ILE A 1164 53.08 14.21 9.13
C ILE A 1164 54.14 13.87 8.08
N LYS A 1165 55.34 13.50 8.54
CA LYS A 1165 56.39 13.04 7.63
C LYS A 1165 56.33 11.52 7.52
N ILE A 1166 55.95 11.06 6.33
CA ILE A 1166 55.92 9.65 5.96
C ILE A 1166 57.13 9.37 5.08
N GLN A 1167 57.96 8.40 5.47
CA GLN A 1167 59.16 8.02 4.72
C GLN A 1167 59.02 6.59 4.18
N SER A 1168 59.27 6.42 2.88
CA SER A 1168 59.29 5.12 2.18
C SER A 1168 60.58 5.01 1.35
N ASP A 1169 61.18 3.82 1.31
CA ASP A 1169 62.49 3.56 0.69
C ASP A 1169 62.42 3.20 -0.82
N GLN A 1170 61.25 3.34 -1.45
CA GLN A 1170 61.06 3.17 -2.91
C GLN A 1170 60.04 4.19 -3.42
N ILE A 1171 60.34 4.78 -4.59
CA ILE A 1171 59.45 5.70 -5.32
C ILE A 1171 58.33 4.87 -5.97
N ILE A 1172 57.07 5.23 -5.69
CA ILE A 1172 55.91 4.87 -6.52
C ILE A 1172 55.65 6.03 -7.46
#